data_AF-A0A5E4QT65-F1
#
_entry.id   AF-A0A5E4QT65-F1
#
_cell.length_a   1.000
_cell.length_b   1.000
_cell.length_c   1.000
_cell.angle_alpha   90.00
_cell.angle_beta   90.00
_cell.angle_gamma   90.00
#
_symmetry.space_group_name_H-M   'P 1'
#
loop_
_entity.id
_entity.type
_entity.pdbx_description
1 polymer ?
#
loop_
_entity_poly.entity_id
_entity_poly.type
_entity_poly.pdbx_seq_one_letter_code
_entity_poly.pdbx_strand_id
1 'polypeptide(L)'
;MSPRYIEIMRKKSHLVLRMLEQRIGQELLLQVFNKQLSLATNAANTKIGSGMWGHLLLSTNLFVKAIFTVTGKEMAVFVDQWVRTGGHAKFQLTSVFNRKRNTVELEIRQDSVHERGIRKYVGPLLVQLQELDGTFKHTLQIENTVVKADITCHSKSRRNKKKKIPLCTGEEVDMDLSAMDDSPVLWIRLDPEMSLLRSTVISQPDYQWQYQLRHERDITAQSEAIDALHNYPEPATRLALTDTIENEHAYYKIRCRAAHCLTKVANAMISSWAGPPAMLTIFRKMFGSFSAPHIIKQNNFDNLQHYFLQKTIPVAMAGLRNIHGICPPEVVRFLLDLFKYNDNSKNHFSDNYYRAALVDALAATITPVISVLQPGAPITADSLSADTKLVLEEITRVLNLEKVLPCYKNTVTVSCLRAIRRMQQCGHLPSIPTIFRAYAQYGQYIDVRLAAFECLVDFVRVDGKPEDFSSLLTAVENDPEPGVRHGLARLMVTMPPFERAQRHKLDTEAVVHRHLSNDARLRCDLVDLYFTLYGLKRPICVPLPEIQAMMKHMHNKEKERVERERERLEREKERQREMELKPVIKQEIDDTVIVKREPEAMDTTPIAQLAPVDQLPVPLSSIKEEEDKNVDIISVHDIPMGGYNEDSKREFISDNAAPLPGIPGSCGPIGQRRKRRTRRNTNINTSTSTTRTRKTTKINCPSPPPPRTT
;
A
#
# COMPACT_ATOMS: atom_id res chain seq x y z
N MET A 1 3.04 -17.62 7.58
CA MET A 1 1.98 -16.63 7.27
C MET A 1 2.57 -15.60 6.31
N SER A 2 1.82 -15.18 5.28
CA SER A 2 2.25 -14.12 4.37
C SER A 2 2.78 -12.90 5.14
N PRO A 3 3.94 -12.32 4.79
CA PRO A 3 4.46 -11.13 5.47
C PRO A 3 3.51 -9.93 5.43
N ARG A 4 2.75 -9.75 4.33
CA ARG A 4 1.71 -8.70 4.24
C ARG A 4 0.61 -8.94 5.26
N TYR A 5 0.21 -10.20 5.48
CA TYR A 5 -0.79 -10.53 6.49
C TYR A 5 -0.28 -10.26 7.91
N ILE A 6 1.00 -10.53 8.20
CA ILE A 6 1.62 -10.23 9.51
C ILE A 6 1.65 -8.71 9.77
N GLU A 7 2.01 -7.91 8.76
CA GLU A 7 2.02 -6.46 8.88
C GLU A 7 0.62 -5.90 9.19
N ILE A 8 -0.40 -6.38 8.45
CA ILE A 8 -1.79 -5.98 8.68
C ILE A 8 -2.30 -6.49 10.03
N MET A 9 -1.92 -7.69 10.46
CA MET A 9 -2.28 -8.23 11.78
C MET A 9 -1.71 -7.35 12.90
N ARG A 10 -0.47 -6.89 12.78
CA ARG A 10 0.14 -5.96 13.73
C ARG A 10 -0.58 -4.61 13.76
N LYS A 11 -0.91 -4.04 12.59
CA LYS A 11 -1.69 -2.78 12.51
C LYS A 11 -3.09 -2.95 13.11
N LYS A 12 -3.75 -4.08 12.83
CA LYS A 12 -5.07 -4.43 13.36
C LYS A 12 -5.03 -4.62 14.88
N SER A 13 -4.01 -5.28 15.44
CA SER A 13 -3.93 -5.52 16.88
C SER A 13 -3.84 -4.21 17.68
N HIS A 14 -3.07 -3.23 17.21
CA HIS A 14 -3.02 -1.90 17.83
C HIS A 14 -4.38 -1.23 17.86
N LEU A 15 -5.11 -1.27 16.75
CA LEU A 15 -6.41 -0.61 16.67
C LEU A 15 -7.48 -1.36 17.46
N VAL A 16 -7.47 -2.69 17.48
CA VAL A 16 -8.36 -3.50 18.32
C VAL A 16 -8.14 -3.20 19.81
N LEU A 17 -6.89 -3.03 20.26
CA LEU A 17 -6.61 -2.63 21.64
C LEU A 17 -7.13 -1.22 21.95
N ARG A 18 -7.00 -0.27 21.02
CA ARG A 18 -7.61 1.07 21.17
C ARG A 18 -9.14 1.01 21.25
N MET A 19 -9.78 0.21 20.40
CA MET A 19 -11.24 0.00 20.45
C MET A 19 -11.67 -0.63 21.79
N LEU A 20 -10.87 -1.56 22.31
CA LEU A 20 -11.10 -2.17 23.61
C LEU A 20 -10.96 -1.14 24.75
N GLU A 21 -9.93 -0.29 24.69
CA GLU A 21 -9.71 0.82 25.63
C GLU A 21 -10.88 1.80 25.64
N GLN A 22 -11.40 2.21 24.48
CA GLN A 22 -12.55 3.11 24.40
C GLN A 22 -13.84 2.50 24.98
N ARG A 23 -14.05 1.18 24.83
CA ARG A 23 -15.24 0.49 25.37
C ARG A 23 -15.15 0.21 26.87
N ILE A 24 -13.96 -0.15 27.35
CA ILE A 24 -13.75 -0.50 28.76
C ILE A 24 -13.49 0.74 29.60
N GLY A 25 -12.64 1.65 29.14
CA GLY A 25 -12.02 2.73 29.89
C GLY A 25 -10.55 2.41 30.19
N GLN A 26 -9.67 3.41 30.07
CA GLN A 26 -8.22 3.26 30.23
C GLN A 26 -7.83 2.72 31.62
N GLU A 27 -8.43 3.27 32.69
CA GLU A 27 -8.11 2.89 34.07
C GLU A 27 -8.45 1.41 34.36
N LEU A 28 -9.63 0.97 33.92
CA LEU A 28 -10.08 -0.41 34.09
C LEU A 28 -9.24 -1.38 33.27
N LEU A 29 -8.84 -1.00 32.05
CA LEU A 29 -7.95 -1.81 31.23
C LEU A 29 -6.55 -1.93 31.86
N LEU A 30 -6.04 -0.87 32.47
CA LEU A 30 -4.78 -0.89 33.20
C LEU A 30 -4.83 -1.84 34.42
N GLN A 31 -5.94 -1.84 35.16
CA GLN A 31 -6.14 -2.80 36.26
C GLN A 31 -6.14 -4.26 35.78
N VAL A 32 -6.74 -4.54 34.61
CA VAL A 32 -6.68 -5.88 33.99
C VAL A 32 -5.23 -6.27 33.71
N PHE A 33 -4.44 -5.40 33.07
CA PHE A 33 -3.04 -5.68 32.78
C PHE A 33 -2.20 -5.90 34.04
N ASN A 34 -2.35 -5.02 35.05
CA ASN A 34 -1.64 -5.16 36.32
C ASN A 34 -1.98 -6.46 37.04
N LYS A 35 -3.25 -6.88 37.02
CA LYS A 35 -3.68 -8.16 37.60
C LYS A 35 -3.08 -9.37 36.87
N GLN A 36 -2.99 -9.32 35.53
CA GLN A 36 -2.38 -10.42 34.77
C GLN A 36 -0.87 -10.50 35.00
N LEU A 37 -0.18 -9.36 35.03
CA LEU A 37 1.25 -9.31 35.29
C LEU A 37 1.58 -9.74 36.72
N SER A 38 0.78 -9.36 37.72
CA SER A 38 1.01 -9.78 39.11
C SER A 38 0.82 -11.29 39.28
N LEU A 39 -0.19 -11.89 38.64
CA LEU A 39 -0.39 -13.34 38.62
C LEU A 39 0.79 -14.06 37.96
N ALA A 40 1.29 -13.54 36.84
CA ALA A 40 2.44 -14.11 36.14
C ALA A 40 3.73 -14.02 36.98
N THR A 41 4.01 -12.87 37.60
CA THR A 41 5.18 -12.66 38.46
C THR A 41 5.14 -13.55 39.70
N ASN A 42 3.97 -13.66 40.36
CA ASN A 42 3.81 -14.54 41.52
C ASN A 42 4.01 -16.01 41.15
N ALA A 43 3.47 -16.44 40.01
CA ALA A 43 3.70 -17.80 39.51
C ALA A 43 5.20 -18.04 39.27
N ALA A 44 5.88 -17.15 38.53
CA ALA A 44 7.29 -17.28 38.18
C ALA A 44 8.25 -17.36 39.38
N ASN A 45 7.93 -16.67 40.48
CA ASN A 45 8.79 -16.61 41.68
C ASN A 45 8.63 -17.81 42.62
N THR A 46 7.55 -18.58 42.50
CA THR A 46 7.39 -19.81 43.29
C THR A 46 8.25 -20.92 42.70
N LYS A 47 8.82 -21.82 43.52
CA LYS A 47 9.41 -23.07 43.02
C LYS A 47 8.24 -23.98 42.59
N ILE A 48 7.76 -23.74 41.37
CA ILE A 48 6.48 -24.24 40.87
C ILE A 48 6.49 -25.78 40.81
N GLY A 49 5.53 -26.42 41.50
CA GLY A 49 5.07 -27.76 41.15
C GLY A 49 4.36 -27.73 39.78
N SER A 50 4.61 -28.73 38.94
CA SER A 50 4.25 -28.80 37.50
C SER A 50 2.84 -28.33 37.08
N GLY A 51 1.86 -28.26 37.97
CA GLY A 51 0.48 -27.85 37.70
C GLY A 51 0.18 -26.34 37.62
N MET A 52 1.06 -25.45 38.09
CA MET A 52 0.73 -23.98 38.16
C MET A 52 1.22 -23.15 36.96
N TRP A 53 1.80 -23.79 35.94
CA TRP A 53 2.27 -23.12 34.70
C TRP A 53 1.13 -22.49 33.89
N GLY A 54 -0.12 -22.93 34.11
CA GLY A 54 -1.30 -22.36 33.45
C GLY A 54 -1.49 -20.86 33.70
N HIS A 55 -0.97 -20.33 34.82
CA HIS A 55 -1.03 -18.88 35.12
C HIS A 55 -0.06 -18.03 34.29
N LEU A 56 0.95 -18.65 33.65
CA LEU A 56 1.88 -18.00 32.73
C LEU A 56 1.38 -18.03 31.28
N LEU A 57 0.42 -18.90 30.96
CA LEU A 57 -0.13 -19.07 29.62
C LEU A 57 -1.37 -18.19 29.42
N LEU A 58 -1.17 -16.98 28.89
CA LEU A 58 -2.27 -16.08 28.55
C LEU A 58 -2.82 -16.38 27.15
N SER A 59 -3.96 -17.06 27.09
CA SER A 59 -4.73 -17.21 25.84
C SER A 59 -5.76 -16.08 25.67
N THR A 60 -6.24 -15.87 24.44
CA THR A 60 -7.31 -14.89 24.15
C THR A 60 -8.56 -15.14 25.00
N ASN A 61 -8.94 -16.39 25.22
CA ASN A 61 -10.12 -16.74 26.01
C ASN A 61 -9.93 -16.41 27.50
N LEU A 62 -8.73 -16.67 28.04
CA LEU A 62 -8.39 -16.32 29.43
C LEU A 62 -8.35 -14.80 29.63
N PHE A 63 -7.81 -14.07 28.65
CA PHE A 63 -7.79 -12.61 28.69
C PHE A 63 -9.21 -12.01 28.70
N VAL A 64 -10.14 -12.52 27.88
CA VAL A 64 -11.55 -12.08 27.89
C VAL A 64 -12.22 -12.38 29.23
N LYS A 65 -11.96 -13.55 29.83
CA LYS A 65 -12.46 -13.89 31.17
C LYS A 65 -11.89 -12.93 32.22
N ALA A 66 -10.60 -12.61 32.16
CA ALA A 66 -9.95 -11.67 33.07
C ALA A 66 -10.56 -10.27 32.98
N ILE A 67 -10.83 -9.78 31.76
CA ILE A 67 -11.55 -8.52 31.54
C ILE A 67 -12.91 -8.56 32.23
N PHE A 68 -13.69 -9.62 32.02
CA PHE A 68 -15.00 -9.75 32.64
C PHE A 68 -14.91 -9.78 34.18
N THR A 69 -13.92 -10.49 34.74
CA THR A 69 -13.72 -10.56 36.21
C THR A 69 -13.37 -9.20 36.83
N VAL A 70 -12.61 -8.34 36.14
CA VAL A 70 -12.18 -7.05 36.70
C VAL A 70 -13.21 -5.95 36.42
N THR A 71 -13.82 -5.96 35.23
CA THR A 71 -14.62 -4.82 34.73
C THR A 71 -16.12 -5.09 34.75
N GLY A 72 -16.54 -6.35 34.87
CA GLY A 72 -17.93 -6.78 34.72
C GLY A 72 -18.49 -6.68 33.29
N LYS A 73 -17.69 -6.25 32.30
CA LYS A 73 -18.12 -6.05 30.92
C LYS A 73 -17.90 -7.31 30.08
N GLU A 74 -18.93 -7.76 29.37
CA GLU A 74 -18.86 -8.94 28.49
C GLU A 74 -18.32 -8.58 27.11
N MET A 75 -17.11 -9.04 26.78
CA MET A 75 -16.41 -8.70 25.53
C MET A 75 -16.37 -9.84 24.50
N ALA A 76 -17.12 -10.93 24.71
CA ALA A 76 -17.10 -12.09 23.81
C ALA A 76 -17.49 -11.71 22.36
N VAL A 77 -18.60 -11.00 22.20
CA VAL A 77 -19.09 -10.51 20.89
C VAL A 77 -18.06 -9.61 20.20
N PHE A 78 -17.39 -8.74 20.96
CA PHE A 78 -16.33 -7.87 20.44
C PHE A 78 -15.15 -8.69 19.89
N VAL A 79 -14.70 -9.71 20.60
CA VAL A 79 -13.60 -10.58 20.15
C VAL A 79 -14.00 -11.39 18.92
N ASP A 80 -15.24 -11.89 18.87
CA ASP A 80 -15.74 -12.58 17.67
C ASP A 80 -15.77 -11.65 16.44
N GLN A 81 -16.27 -10.42 16.63
CA GLN A 81 -16.42 -9.45 15.55
C GLN A 81 -15.08 -8.87 15.05
N TRP A 82 -14.15 -8.55 15.94
CA TRP A 82 -12.96 -7.76 15.59
C TRP A 82 -11.65 -8.55 15.69
N VAL A 83 -11.57 -9.61 16.49
CA VAL A 83 -10.33 -10.41 16.63
C VAL A 83 -10.39 -11.64 15.73
N ARG A 84 -11.38 -12.51 15.94
CA ARG A 84 -11.49 -13.82 15.26
C ARG A 84 -11.88 -13.70 13.81
N THR A 85 -12.60 -12.63 13.46
CA THR A 85 -13.04 -12.40 12.09
C THR A 85 -12.35 -11.18 11.46
N GLY A 86 -12.21 -11.22 10.14
CA GLY A 86 -11.64 -10.15 9.33
C GLY A 86 -12.72 -9.37 8.59
N GLY A 87 -12.48 -8.09 8.37
CA GLY A 87 -13.37 -7.19 7.64
C GLY A 87 -13.38 -5.79 8.26
N HIS A 88 -13.95 -4.84 7.54
CA HIS A 88 -14.16 -3.48 8.00
C HIS A 88 -15.52 -2.97 7.51
N ALA A 89 -16.06 -1.95 8.18
CA ALA A 89 -17.30 -1.30 7.76
C ALA A 89 -16.99 -0.26 6.67
N LYS A 90 -17.89 -0.07 5.70
CA LYS A 90 -17.79 1.01 4.72
C LYS A 90 -19.07 1.83 4.76
N PHE A 91 -18.94 3.12 5.04
CA PHE A 91 -20.07 4.04 5.14
C PHE A 91 -19.99 5.09 4.04
N GLN A 92 -21.12 5.35 3.41
CA GLN A 92 -21.33 6.50 2.54
C GLN A 92 -22.29 7.46 3.24
N LEU A 93 -21.82 8.68 3.52
CA LEU A 93 -22.60 9.71 4.17
C LEU A 93 -22.99 10.79 3.16
N THR A 94 -24.27 11.07 3.07
CA THR A 94 -24.84 12.19 2.33
C THR A 94 -25.68 13.05 3.27
N SER A 95 -25.67 14.36 3.08
CA SER A 95 -26.37 15.30 3.94
C SER A 95 -27.07 16.37 3.12
N VAL A 96 -28.32 16.68 3.46
CA VAL A 96 -29.10 17.77 2.87
C VAL A 96 -29.65 18.64 4.00
N PHE A 97 -29.45 19.96 3.90
CA PHE A 97 -29.98 20.89 4.89
C PHE A 97 -31.38 21.38 4.51
N ASN A 98 -32.36 21.15 5.39
CA ASN A 98 -33.72 21.62 5.24
C ASN A 98 -33.94 22.93 5.99
N ARG A 99 -33.91 24.04 5.25
CA ARG A 99 -34.07 25.40 5.79
C ARG A 99 -35.39 25.62 6.53
N LYS A 100 -36.50 25.05 6.03
CA LYS A 100 -37.84 25.27 6.63
C LYS A 100 -37.96 24.64 8.01
N ARG A 101 -37.34 23.47 8.19
CA ARG A 101 -37.35 22.71 9.45
C ARG A 101 -36.16 23.02 10.35
N ASN A 102 -35.15 23.73 9.85
CA ASN A 102 -33.84 23.89 10.50
C ASN A 102 -33.22 22.53 10.89
N THR A 103 -33.33 21.54 9.99
CA THR A 103 -32.85 20.17 10.21
C THR A 103 -31.86 19.77 9.13
N VAL A 104 -30.84 19.01 9.49
CA VAL A 104 -29.99 18.27 8.54
C VAL A 104 -30.56 16.89 8.37
N GLU A 105 -30.97 16.56 7.16
CA GLU A 105 -31.40 15.24 6.76
C GLU A 105 -30.13 14.47 6.35
N LEU A 106 -29.71 13.54 7.21
CA LEU A 106 -28.54 12.68 7.00
C LEU A 106 -28.97 11.33 6.47
N GLU A 107 -28.27 10.84 5.46
CA GLU A 107 -28.45 9.50 4.93
C GLU A 107 -27.09 8.77 4.92
N ILE A 108 -27.03 7.69 5.71
CA ILE A 108 -25.87 6.81 5.85
C ILE A 108 -26.18 5.49 5.15
N ARG A 109 -25.38 5.11 4.15
CA ARG A 109 -25.51 3.86 3.39
C ARG A 109 -24.34 2.93 3.61
N GLN A 110 -24.62 1.63 3.57
CA GLN A 110 -23.67 0.52 3.64
C GLN A 110 -23.79 -0.39 2.40
N ASP A 111 -23.80 0.18 1.19
CA ASP A 111 -24.17 -0.57 -0.03
C ASP A 111 -23.13 -1.62 -0.46
N SER A 112 -21.87 -1.47 -0.03
CA SER A 112 -20.75 -2.31 -0.46
C SER A 112 -20.59 -3.63 0.31
N VAL A 113 -21.62 -4.18 0.96
CA VAL A 113 -21.49 -5.43 1.77
C VAL A 113 -21.05 -6.64 0.93
N HIS A 114 -21.34 -6.63 -0.37
CA HIS A 114 -20.95 -7.71 -1.28
C HIS A 114 -19.46 -7.70 -1.66
N GLU A 115 -18.75 -6.59 -1.41
CA GLU A 115 -17.32 -6.48 -1.71
C GLU A 115 -16.49 -7.33 -0.72
N ARG A 116 -15.45 -7.99 -1.23
CA ARG A 116 -14.57 -8.84 -0.42
C ARG A 116 -13.93 -8.02 0.71
N GLY A 117 -14.16 -8.46 1.96
CA GLY A 117 -13.56 -7.83 3.14
C GLY A 117 -14.37 -6.66 3.72
N ILE A 118 -15.55 -6.39 3.19
CA ILE A 118 -16.51 -5.44 3.76
C ILE A 118 -17.58 -6.21 4.52
N ARG A 119 -17.97 -5.68 5.68
CA ARG A 119 -19.01 -6.27 6.52
C ARG A 119 -20.03 -5.24 6.92
N LYS A 120 -21.29 -5.66 7.01
CA LYS A 120 -22.36 -4.85 7.59
C LYS A 120 -22.04 -4.57 9.06
N TYR A 121 -22.03 -3.30 9.42
CA TYR A 121 -21.95 -2.86 10.79
C TYR A 121 -23.36 -2.66 11.37
N VAL A 122 -23.54 -3.12 12.60
CA VAL A 122 -24.75 -2.91 13.40
C VAL A 122 -24.31 -2.39 14.76
N GLY A 123 -24.82 -1.22 15.14
CA GLY A 123 -24.48 -0.57 16.40
C GLY A 123 -24.46 0.96 16.33
N PRO A 124 -24.08 1.62 17.44
CA PRO A 124 -24.05 3.06 17.54
C PRO A 124 -22.89 3.66 16.72
N LEU A 125 -23.17 4.71 15.97
CA LEU A 125 -22.21 5.47 15.18
C LEU A 125 -22.29 6.94 15.56
N LEU A 126 -21.13 7.53 15.87
CA LEU A 126 -21.03 8.94 16.25
C LEU A 126 -20.97 9.83 15.00
N VAL A 127 -21.84 10.83 14.91
CA VAL A 127 -21.79 11.91 13.93
C VAL A 127 -21.53 13.21 14.66
N GLN A 128 -20.59 14.02 14.17
CA GLN A 128 -20.26 15.31 14.73
C GLN A 128 -20.54 16.40 13.69
N LEU A 129 -21.40 17.35 14.05
CA LEU A 129 -21.73 18.50 13.23
C LEU A 129 -21.02 19.72 13.80
N GLN A 130 -20.27 20.43 12.97
CA GLN A 130 -19.82 21.77 13.30
C GLN A 130 -20.87 22.75 12.79
N GLU A 131 -21.50 23.48 13.71
CA GLU A 131 -22.43 24.55 13.40
C GLU A 131 -21.84 25.93 13.74
N LEU A 132 -22.57 27.01 13.40
CA LEU A 132 -22.18 28.40 13.68
C LEU A 132 -22.10 28.75 15.18
N ASP A 133 -22.79 28.02 16.06
CA ASP A 133 -22.77 28.22 17.52
C ASP A 133 -21.88 27.21 18.25
N GLY A 134 -21.27 26.26 17.53
CA GLY A 134 -20.34 25.30 18.11
C GLY A 134 -20.43 23.90 17.52
N THR A 135 -19.73 22.98 18.17
CA THR A 135 -19.68 21.57 17.79
C THR A 135 -20.74 20.76 18.53
N PHE A 136 -21.55 20.00 17.80
CA PHE A 136 -22.58 19.12 18.38
C PHE A 136 -22.34 17.66 17.99
N LYS A 137 -22.43 16.77 18.98
CA LYS A 137 -22.20 15.32 18.82
C LYS A 137 -23.54 14.59 18.91
N HIS A 138 -23.82 13.73 17.93
CA HIS A 138 -25.04 12.93 17.83
C HIS A 138 -24.69 11.46 17.62
N THR A 139 -25.26 10.58 18.43
CA THR A 139 -25.08 9.13 18.28
C THR A 139 -26.28 8.54 17.54
N LEU A 140 -26.05 7.98 16.36
CA LEU A 140 -27.06 7.33 15.53
C LEU A 140 -26.97 5.81 15.68
N GLN A 141 -28.10 5.13 15.80
CA GLN A 141 -28.13 3.66 15.80
C GLN A 141 -28.21 3.16 14.36
N ILE A 142 -27.20 2.38 13.95
CA ILE A 142 -27.15 1.79 12.62
C ILE A 142 -27.65 0.34 12.69
N GLU A 143 -28.84 0.09 12.15
CA GLU A 143 -29.46 -1.24 12.13
C GLU A 143 -29.58 -1.80 10.70
N ASN A 144 -29.89 -0.92 9.76
CA ASN A 144 -30.18 -1.24 8.36
C ASN A 144 -29.03 -0.86 7.43
N THR A 145 -29.12 -1.32 6.17
CA THR A 145 -28.16 -0.95 5.12
C THR A 145 -28.21 0.55 4.82
N VAL A 146 -29.41 1.13 4.83
CA VAL A 146 -29.64 2.57 4.68
C VAL A 146 -30.30 3.07 5.95
N VAL A 147 -29.73 4.10 6.55
CA VAL A 147 -30.26 4.78 7.74
C VAL A 147 -30.41 6.25 7.41
N LYS A 148 -31.64 6.75 7.54
CA LYS A 148 -31.98 8.16 7.41
C LYS A 148 -32.23 8.73 8.80
N ALA A 149 -31.61 9.86 9.10
CA ALA A 149 -31.72 10.53 10.39
C ALA A 149 -31.88 12.04 10.19
N ASP A 150 -32.90 12.62 10.80
CA ASP A 150 -33.11 14.06 10.84
C ASP A 150 -32.49 14.62 12.13
N ILE A 151 -31.47 15.47 12.00
CA ILE A 151 -30.84 16.15 13.14
C ILE A 151 -31.27 17.62 13.15
N THR A 152 -31.88 18.06 14.25
CA THR A 152 -32.23 19.48 14.45
C THR A 152 -30.99 20.30 14.73
N CYS A 153 -30.75 21.36 13.94
CA CYS A 153 -29.67 22.30 14.20
C CYS A 153 -30.00 23.17 15.41
N HIS A 154 -29.00 23.39 16.26
CA HIS A 154 -29.12 24.30 17.42
C HIS A 154 -28.98 25.75 16.97
N SER A 155 -28.13 25.96 15.98
CA SER A 155 -27.81 27.25 15.42
C SER A 155 -28.87 27.70 14.43
N LYS A 156 -29.09 29.02 14.36
CA LYS A 156 -29.98 29.64 13.36
C LYS A 156 -29.18 30.05 12.12
N SER A 157 -29.85 30.04 10.96
CA SER A 157 -29.30 30.56 9.70
C SER A 157 -28.79 31.99 9.88
N ARG A 158 -27.65 32.29 9.25
CA ARG A 158 -26.94 33.57 9.38
C ARG A 158 -27.77 34.77 8.92
N ARG A 159 -27.48 35.96 9.47
CA ARG A 159 -27.80 37.28 8.86
C ARG A 159 -26.54 38.07 8.48
N ASN A 160 -25.41 37.84 9.17
CA ASN A 160 -24.15 38.57 8.96
C ASN A 160 -23.12 37.74 8.19
N LYS A 161 -22.27 38.41 7.42
CA LYS A 161 -21.24 37.78 6.57
C LYS A 161 -19.99 37.30 7.34
N LYS A 162 -19.74 37.85 8.54
CA LYS A 162 -18.62 37.46 9.41
C LYS A 162 -19.14 37.15 10.81
N LYS A 163 -18.61 36.10 11.43
CA LYS A 163 -18.97 35.69 12.79
C LYS A 163 -17.77 35.00 13.46
N LYS A 164 -17.61 35.22 14.77
CA LYS A 164 -16.74 34.41 15.63
C LYS A 164 -17.45 33.11 15.98
N ILE A 165 -16.81 31.99 15.67
CA ILE A 165 -17.39 30.67 15.84
C ILE A 165 -16.52 29.87 16.82
N PRO A 166 -17.09 29.32 17.90
CA PRO A 166 -16.35 28.47 18.82
C PRO A 166 -16.11 27.09 18.18
N LEU A 167 -14.86 26.67 18.13
CA LEU A 167 -14.45 25.33 17.69
C LEU A 167 -14.55 24.33 18.84
N CYS A 168 -14.41 23.03 18.52
CA CYS A 168 -14.39 21.97 19.53
C CYS A 168 -13.26 22.11 20.57
N THR A 169 -12.22 22.86 20.23
CA THR A 169 -11.08 23.20 21.10
C THR A 169 -11.39 24.33 22.09
N GLY A 170 -12.53 25.01 21.96
CA GLY A 170 -12.86 26.22 22.70
C GLY A 170 -12.24 27.50 22.12
N GLU A 171 -11.50 27.40 21.01
CA GLU A 171 -10.95 28.56 20.29
C GLU A 171 -12.08 29.22 19.47
N GLU A 172 -12.24 30.53 19.63
CA GLU A 172 -13.15 31.32 18.78
C GLU A 172 -12.40 31.83 17.56
N VAL A 173 -12.87 31.44 16.36
CA VAL A 173 -12.24 31.83 15.11
C VAL A 173 -13.18 32.71 14.30
N ASP A 174 -12.65 33.85 13.83
CA ASP A 174 -13.34 34.72 12.88
C ASP A 174 -13.40 34.05 11.51
N MET A 175 -14.62 33.71 11.06
CA MET A 175 -14.85 33.07 9.77
C MET A 175 -15.59 34.00 8.82
N ASP A 176 -15.14 34.05 7.57
CA ASP A 176 -15.91 34.63 6.48
C ASP A 176 -16.92 33.60 5.98
N LEU A 177 -18.20 33.96 5.98
CA LEU A 177 -19.33 33.08 5.63
C LEU A 177 -19.94 33.46 4.28
N SER A 178 -19.21 34.23 3.48
CA SER A 178 -19.63 34.73 2.16
C SER A 178 -19.99 33.61 1.18
N ALA A 179 -19.29 32.47 1.23
CA ALA A 179 -19.45 31.34 0.31
C ALA A 179 -20.57 30.33 0.69
N MET A 180 -21.21 30.48 1.85
CA MET A 180 -22.24 29.52 2.31
C MET A 180 -23.63 29.89 1.78
N ASP A 181 -24.60 28.97 1.74
CA ASP A 181 -26.01 29.25 1.38
C ASP A 181 -26.97 29.06 2.56
N ASP A 182 -27.18 30.12 3.37
CA ASP A 182 -28.09 30.22 4.54
C ASP A 182 -28.17 29.01 5.50
N SER A 183 -27.26 28.04 5.38
CA SER A 183 -27.12 26.88 6.26
C SER A 183 -26.27 27.25 7.47
N PRO A 184 -26.65 26.85 8.69
CA PRO A 184 -25.84 27.04 9.86
C PRO A 184 -24.74 25.97 10.04
N VAL A 185 -24.64 24.99 9.13
CA VAL A 185 -23.70 23.86 9.22
C VAL A 185 -22.45 24.16 8.41
N LEU A 186 -21.29 24.10 9.06
CA LEU A 186 -19.99 24.35 8.45
C LEU A 186 -19.41 23.07 7.82
N TRP A 187 -19.35 21.97 8.57
CA TRP A 187 -18.91 20.66 8.10
C TRP A 187 -19.46 19.54 8.98
N ILE A 188 -19.43 18.31 8.47
CA ILE A 188 -19.92 17.12 9.17
C ILE A 188 -18.82 16.05 9.20
N ARG A 189 -18.66 15.39 10.34
CA ARG A 189 -17.68 14.31 10.53
C ARG A 189 -18.38 13.04 10.97
N LEU A 190 -17.91 11.91 10.45
CA LEU A 190 -18.38 10.58 10.82
C LEU A 190 -17.32 9.87 11.66
N ASP A 191 -17.69 9.38 12.84
CA ASP A 191 -16.83 8.68 13.81
C ASP A 191 -15.44 9.33 14.01
N PRO A 192 -15.38 10.60 14.43
CA PRO A 192 -14.12 11.34 14.62
C PRO A 192 -13.18 10.67 15.64
N GLU A 193 -13.71 9.88 16.57
CA GLU A 193 -12.95 9.18 17.60
C GLU A 193 -12.28 7.89 17.11
N MET A 194 -12.49 7.52 15.83
CA MET A 194 -11.95 6.32 15.18
C MET A 194 -12.26 5.05 15.99
N SER A 195 -13.51 4.94 16.44
CA SER A 195 -13.98 3.87 17.32
C SER A 195 -14.24 2.55 16.59
N LEU A 196 -14.20 2.57 15.25
CA LEU A 196 -14.46 1.43 14.39
C LEU A 196 -13.35 1.26 13.34
N LEU A 197 -13.13 0.02 12.92
CA LEU A 197 -12.45 -0.26 11.66
C LEU A 197 -13.39 0.08 10.51
N ARG A 198 -13.23 1.28 9.94
CA ARG A 198 -14.10 1.80 8.90
C ARG A 198 -13.36 2.40 7.71
N SER A 199 -14.05 2.44 6.58
CA SER A 199 -13.79 3.31 5.44
C SER A 199 -15.00 4.24 5.30
N THR A 200 -14.77 5.53 5.09
CA THR A 200 -15.86 6.51 4.98
C THR A 200 -15.70 7.35 3.75
N VAL A 201 -16.82 7.49 3.03
CA VAL A 201 -16.95 8.41 1.91
C VAL A 201 -18.01 9.42 2.30
N ILE A 202 -17.61 10.68 2.45
CA ILE A 202 -18.48 11.76 2.87
C ILE A 202 -18.69 12.66 1.65
N SER A 203 -19.94 12.91 1.30
CA SER A 203 -20.31 13.86 0.25
C SER A 203 -20.70 15.19 0.87
N GLN A 204 -19.87 16.21 0.68
CA GLN A 204 -20.09 17.58 1.12
C GLN A 204 -19.64 18.56 0.03
N PRO A 205 -20.22 19.78 -0.01
CA PRO A 205 -19.75 20.88 -0.84
C PRO A 205 -18.27 21.21 -0.59
N ASP A 206 -17.60 21.74 -1.61
CA ASP A 206 -16.20 22.18 -1.58
C ASP A 206 -15.87 23.17 -0.47
N TYR A 207 -16.71 24.19 -0.25
CA TYR A 207 -16.48 25.21 0.78
C TYR A 207 -16.42 24.60 2.19
N GLN A 208 -17.16 23.50 2.44
CA GLN A 208 -17.14 22.82 3.74
C GLN A 208 -15.78 22.17 3.99
N TRP A 209 -15.23 21.51 2.96
CA TRP A 209 -13.89 20.94 3.01
C TRP A 209 -12.81 22.02 3.16
N GLN A 210 -12.97 23.16 2.50
CA GLN A 210 -12.05 24.31 2.63
C GLN A 210 -12.06 24.88 4.06
N TYR A 211 -13.24 25.03 4.68
CA TYR A 211 -13.35 25.47 6.08
C TYR A 211 -12.81 24.43 7.05
N GLN A 212 -13.12 23.16 6.85
CA GLN A 212 -12.62 22.07 7.67
C GLN A 212 -11.08 22.05 7.63
N LEU A 213 -10.45 22.22 6.47
CA LEU A 213 -8.99 22.25 6.37
C LEU A 213 -8.37 23.45 7.12
N ARG A 214 -8.96 24.65 6.99
CA ARG A 214 -8.40 25.88 7.56
C ARG A 214 -8.56 25.98 9.08
N HIS A 215 -9.69 25.54 9.61
CA HIS A 215 -10.10 25.86 10.98
C HIS A 215 -10.10 24.65 11.91
N GLU A 216 -10.34 23.43 11.39
CA GLU A 216 -10.32 22.24 12.24
C GLU A 216 -8.88 21.95 12.72
N ARG A 217 -8.72 21.64 14.00
CA ARG A 217 -7.41 21.34 14.60
C ARG A 217 -7.09 19.84 14.61
N ASP A 218 -8.09 19.00 14.34
CA ASP A 218 -7.92 17.56 14.25
C ASP A 218 -7.19 17.16 12.96
N ILE A 219 -6.04 16.51 13.12
CA ILE A 219 -5.18 16.02 12.03
C ILE A 219 -5.93 15.05 11.12
N THR A 220 -6.82 14.21 11.67
CA THR A 220 -7.59 13.25 10.87
C THR A 220 -8.57 13.96 9.95
N ALA A 221 -9.24 15.01 10.44
CA ALA A 221 -10.14 15.83 9.66
C ALA A 221 -9.42 16.62 8.57
N GLN A 222 -8.30 17.27 8.90
CA GLN A 222 -7.49 17.99 7.91
C GLN A 222 -7.00 17.04 6.81
N SER A 223 -6.61 15.82 7.20
CA SER A 223 -6.21 14.78 6.27
C SER A 223 -7.34 14.33 5.34
N GLU A 224 -8.54 14.08 5.88
CA GLU A 224 -9.74 13.74 5.09
C GLU A 224 -10.14 14.90 4.15
N ALA A 225 -10.06 16.14 4.63
CA ALA A 225 -10.35 17.32 3.82
C ALA A 225 -9.38 17.47 2.64
N ILE A 226 -8.07 17.29 2.85
CA ILE A 226 -7.08 17.30 1.76
C ILE A 226 -7.37 16.20 0.72
N ASP A 227 -7.80 15.01 1.19
CA ASP A 227 -8.19 13.89 0.34
C ASP A 227 -9.54 14.08 -0.36
N ALA A 228 -10.36 15.05 0.03
CA ALA A 228 -11.57 15.41 -0.71
C ALA A 228 -11.29 16.54 -1.71
N LEU A 229 -10.52 17.55 -1.28
CA LEU A 229 -10.21 18.76 -2.03
C LEU A 229 -9.45 18.52 -3.33
N HIS A 230 -8.74 17.40 -3.48
CA HIS A 230 -8.09 17.05 -4.75
C HIS A 230 -9.07 16.90 -5.94
N ASN A 231 -10.36 16.65 -5.66
CA ASN A 231 -11.41 16.54 -6.69
C ASN A 231 -12.05 17.90 -7.04
N TYR A 232 -11.77 18.95 -6.26
CA TYR A 232 -12.39 20.28 -6.39
C TYR A 232 -11.33 21.36 -6.69
N PRO A 233 -10.88 21.47 -7.96
CA PRO A 233 -9.81 22.36 -8.36
C PRO A 233 -10.29 23.81 -8.50
N GLU A 234 -10.53 24.46 -7.36
CA GLU A 234 -10.97 25.85 -7.28
C GLU A 234 -9.89 26.81 -6.74
N PRO A 235 -9.95 28.12 -7.08
CA PRO A 235 -9.04 29.12 -6.51
C PRO A 235 -9.08 29.17 -4.98
N ALA A 236 -10.26 28.97 -4.39
CA ALA A 236 -10.45 28.93 -2.94
C ALA A 236 -9.77 27.70 -2.31
N THR A 237 -9.87 26.53 -2.95
CA THR A 237 -9.13 25.32 -2.56
C THR A 237 -7.63 25.55 -2.56
N ARG A 238 -7.10 26.19 -3.62
CA ARG A 238 -5.67 26.51 -3.71
C ARG A 238 -5.21 27.44 -2.58
N LEU A 239 -5.99 28.49 -2.28
CA LEU A 239 -5.69 29.40 -1.18
C LEU A 239 -5.71 28.66 0.17
N ALA A 240 -6.73 27.83 0.43
CA ALA A 240 -6.80 27.04 1.65
C ALA A 240 -5.60 26.10 1.84
N LEU A 241 -5.15 25.46 0.76
CA LEU A 241 -3.94 24.62 0.78
C LEU A 241 -2.67 25.45 1.01
N THR A 242 -2.56 26.63 0.39
CA THR A 242 -1.41 27.54 0.57
C THR A 242 -1.33 28.03 2.02
N ASP A 243 -2.45 28.48 2.59
CA ASP A 243 -2.54 28.92 3.98
C ASP A 243 -2.14 27.79 4.95
N THR A 244 -2.56 26.55 4.65
CA THR A 244 -2.22 25.36 5.46
C THR A 244 -0.72 25.05 5.43
N ILE A 245 -0.06 25.25 4.28
CA ILE A 245 1.39 25.01 4.14
C ILE A 245 2.19 26.05 4.93
N GLU A 246 1.76 27.32 4.91
CA GLU A 246 2.45 28.41 5.62
C GLU A 246 2.18 28.40 7.13
N ASN A 247 1.08 27.80 7.59
CA ASN A 247 0.67 27.82 9.00
C ASN A 247 1.62 27.03 9.92
N GLU A 248 2.45 27.73 10.70
CA GLU A 248 3.41 27.16 11.66
C GLU A 248 2.81 26.33 12.79
N HIS A 249 1.51 26.44 13.05
CA HIS A 249 0.81 25.65 14.06
C HIS A 249 0.25 24.34 13.50
N ALA A 250 0.23 24.15 12.17
CA ALA A 250 -0.27 22.93 11.56
C ALA A 250 0.77 21.79 11.65
N TYR A 251 0.31 20.56 11.82
CA TYR A 251 1.20 19.39 11.89
C TYR A 251 1.97 19.19 10.57
N TYR A 252 3.28 18.94 10.65
CA TYR A 252 4.16 18.92 9.47
C TYR A 252 3.68 17.95 8.37
N LYS A 253 3.13 16.77 8.71
CA LYS A 253 2.63 15.83 7.69
C LYS A 253 1.39 16.35 6.96
N ILE A 254 0.55 17.14 7.62
CA ILE A 254 -0.59 17.80 6.98
C ILE A 254 -0.08 18.83 5.98
N ARG A 255 0.95 19.61 6.32
CA ARG A 255 1.58 20.55 5.39
C ARG A 255 2.22 19.85 4.20
N CYS A 256 2.95 18.76 4.43
CA CYS A 256 3.51 17.91 3.37
C CYS A 256 2.41 17.35 2.45
N ARG A 257 1.30 16.86 3.03
CA ARG A 257 0.16 16.33 2.26
C ARG A 257 -0.53 17.44 1.46
N ALA A 258 -0.71 18.62 2.06
CA ALA A 258 -1.27 19.79 1.41
C ALA A 258 -0.40 20.24 0.23
N ALA A 259 0.94 20.21 0.37
CA ALA A 259 1.88 20.49 -0.72
C ALA A 259 1.70 19.53 -1.91
N HIS A 260 1.56 18.22 -1.66
CA HIS A 260 1.28 17.26 -2.74
C HIS A 260 -0.11 17.42 -3.36
N CYS A 261 -1.12 17.77 -2.55
CA CYS A 261 -2.47 18.05 -3.05
C CYS A 261 -2.51 19.32 -3.90
N LEU A 262 -1.77 20.36 -3.50
CA LEU A 262 -1.63 21.61 -4.23
C LEU A 262 -1.08 21.37 -5.64
N THR A 263 -0.11 20.46 -5.82
CA THR A 263 0.37 20.05 -7.16
C THR A 263 -0.76 19.47 -8.02
N LYS A 264 -1.58 18.57 -7.46
CA LYS A 264 -2.71 17.96 -8.20
C LYS A 264 -3.76 18.99 -8.59
N VAL A 265 -4.13 19.85 -7.65
CA VAL A 265 -5.09 20.95 -7.88
C VAL A 265 -4.53 21.93 -8.91
N ALA A 266 -3.27 22.34 -8.78
CA ALA A 266 -2.63 23.24 -9.75
C ALA A 266 -2.62 22.64 -11.16
N ASN A 267 -2.33 21.34 -11.29
CA ASN A 267 -2.36 20.64 -12.58
C ASN A 267 -3.78 20.53 -13.17
N ALA A 268 -4.82 20.44 -12.34
CA ALA A 268 -6.21 20.47 -12.81
C ALA A 268 -6.68 21.89 -13.17
N MET A 269 -6.08 22.92 -12.57
CA MET A 269 -6.42 24.33 -12.78
C MET A 269 -5.67 25.03 -13.93
N ILE A 270 -4.80 24.33 -14.67
CA ILE A 270 -3.86 24.95 -15.63
C ILE A 270 -4.57 25.86 -16.66
N SER A 271 -5.76 25.49 -17.13
CA SER A 271 -6.53 26.29 -18.10
C SER A 271 -7.09 27.59 -17.50
N SER A 272 -7.33 27.61 -16.20
CA SER A 272 -8.01 28.69 -15.47
C SER A 272 -7.05 29.66 -14.79
N TRP A 273 -5.79 29.25 -14.57
CA TRP A 273 -4.83 30.06 -13.81
C TRP A 273 -3.43 30.06 -14.42
N ALA A 274 -2.97 31.26 -14.78
CA ALA A 274 -1.67 31.52 -15.41
C ALA A 274 -0.66 32.24 -14.49
N GLY A 275 -0.87 32.23 -13.17
CA GLY A 275 0.05 32.88 -12.22
C GLY A 275 1.28 32.02 -11.88
N PRO A 276 2.33 32.64 -11.28
CA PRO A 276 3.53 31.92 -10.87
C PRO A 276 3.20 30.80 -9.88
N PRO A 277 3.97 29.69 -9.89
CA PRO A 277 3.73 28.59 -8.96
C PRO A 277 3.75 29.07 -7.50
N ALA A 278 2.62 28.97 -6.80
CA ALA A 278 2.49 29.41 -5.41
C ALA A 278 3.57 28.80 -4.50
N MET A 279 3.98 27.56 -4.80
CA MET A 279 5.03 26.85 -4.06
C MET A 279 6.42 27.50 -4.16
N LEU A 280 6.76 28.14 -5.29
CA LEU A 280 8.02 28.89 -5.41
C LEU A 280 8.02 30.08 -4.46
N THR A 281 6.90 30.81 -4.40
CA THR A 281 6.72 31.95 -3.50
C THR A 281 6.83 31.51 -2.04
N ILE A 282 6.15 30.43 -1.66
CA ILE A 282 6.21 29.86 -0.31
C ILE A 282 7.64 29.45 0.04
N PHE A 283 8.34 28.74 -0.85
CA PHE A 283 9.70 28.29 -0.60
C PHE A 283 10.67 29.46 -0.41
N ARG A 284 10.61 30.47 -1.29
CA ARG A 284 11.46 31.66 -1.19
C ARG A 284 11.16 32.47 0.08
N LYS A 285 9.88 32.58 0.46
CA LYS A 285 9.47 33.27 1.69
C LYS A 285 10.02 32.59 2.95
N MET A 286 9.96 31.26 3.02
CA MET A 286 10.39 30.51 4.22
C MET A 286 11.90 30.24 4.26
N PHE A 287 12.52 29.90 3.12
CA PHE A 287 13.89 29.38 3.04
C PHE A 287 14.85 30.26 2.22
N GLY A 288 14.37 31.32 1.58
CA GLY A 288 15.20 32.28 0.87
C GLY A 288 16.02 33.16 1.82
N SER A 289 17.19 33.60 1.35
CA SER A 289 18.06 34.54 2.06
C SER A 289 17.37 35.90 2.22
N PHE A 290 17.61 36.55 3.35
CA PHE A 290 16.98 37.84 3.68
C PHE A 290 17.37 38.94 2.69
N SER A 291 18.65 38.96 2.29
CA SER A 291 19.19 39.97 1.35
C SER A 291 18.93 39.65 -0.12
N ALA A 292 18.69 38.38 -0.45
CA ALA A 292 18.52 37.89 -1.81
C ALA A 292 17.55 36.70 -1.81
N PRO A 293 16.23 36.93 -2.00
CA PRO A 293 15.22 35.87 -1.93
C PRO A 293 15.38 34.76 -2.98
N HIS A 294 16.20 35.00 -4.01
CA HIS A 294 16.53 34.04 -5.05
C HIS A 294 17.67 33.08 -4.64
N ILE A 295 18.45 33.43 -3.61
CA ILE A 295 19.52 32.58 -3.05
C ILE A 295 18.99 31.91 -1.80
N ILE A 296 19.19 30.60 -1.67
CA ILE A 296 18.71 29.83 -0.52
C ILE A 296 19.63 30.10 0.69
N LYS A 297 19.07 30.13 1.89
CA LYS A 297 19.85 30.21 3.13
C LYS A 297 20.72 28.96 3.30
N GLN A 298 21.78 29.09 4.08
CA GLN A 298 22.53 27.94 4.58
C GLN A 298 21.58 26.99 5.32
N ASN A 299 21.80 25.68 5.18
CA ASN A 299 20.92 24.68 5.78
C ASN A 299 20.96 24.78 7.30
N ASN A 300 19.77 24.80 7.92
CA ASN A 300 19.59 24.63 9.35
C ASN A 300 18.48 23.60 9.56
N PHE A 301 18.81 22.43 10.11
CA PHE A 301 17.86 21.35 10.38
C PHE A 301 17.44 21.23 11.85
N ASP A 302 17.71 22.25 12.69
CA ASP A 302 17.29 22.28 14.09
C ASP A 302 15.76 22.19 14.22
N ASN A 303 15.02 22.85 13.33
CA ASN A 303 13.56 22.75 13.27
C ASN A 303 13.13 21.64 12.30
N LEU A 304 12.76 20.48 12.87
CA LEU A 304 12.30 19.32 12.10
C LEU A 304 11.05 19.59 11.24
N GLN A 305 10.15 20.50 11.66
CA GLN A 305 8.96 20.82 10.87
C GLN A 305 9.35 21.52 9.57
N HIS A 306 10.25 22.49 9.66
CA HIS A 306 10.81 23.18 8.50
C HIS A 306 11.63 22.24 7.63
N TYR A 307 12.43 21.35 8.23
CA TYR A 307 13.19 20.35 7.49
C TYR A 307 12.31 19.44 6.63
N PHE A 308 11.25 18.85 7.20
CA PHE A 308 10.34 18.00 6.42
C PHE A 308 9.63 18.78 5.30
N LEU A 309 9.33 20.05 5.53
CA LEU A 309 8.72 20.91 4.52
C LEU A 309 9.71 21.30 3.41
N GLN A 310 10.93 21.68 3.78
CA GLN A 310 12.04 21.98 2.87
C GLN A 310 12.36 20.76 1.98
N LYS A 311 12.28 19.55 2.53
CA LYS A 311 12.43 18.30 1.79
C LYS A 311 11.26 18.01 0.84
N THR A 312 10.02 18.30 1.25
CA THR A 312 8.80 17.89 0.51
C THR A 312 8.43 18.84 -0.61
N ILE A 313 8.56 20.15 -0.40
CA ILE A 313 8.16 21.17 -1.39
C ILE A 313 8.86 20.95 -2.75
N PRO A 314 10.18 20.72 -2.85
CA PRO A 314 10.85 20.46 -4.13
C PRO A 314 10.27 19.25 -4.87
N VAL A 315 10.00 18.16 -4.16
CA VAL A 315 9.40 16.94 -4.74
C VAL A 315 7.98 17.20 -5.24
N ALA A 316 7.17 17.94 -4.48
CA ALA A 316 5.83 18.31 -4.89
C ALA A 316 5.83 19.27 -6.09
N MET A 317 6.76 20.23 -6.12
CA MET A 317 6.94 21.16 -7.24
C MET A 317 7.35 20.45 -8.53
N ALA A 318 8.21 19.43 -8.43
CA ALA A 318 8.62 18.63 -9.58
C ALA A 318 7.46 17.90 -10.26
N GLY A 319 6.32 17.75 -9.58
CA GLY A 319 5.08 17.19 -10.14
C GLY A 319 4.20 18.20 -10.90
N LEU A 320 4.54 19.49 -10.91
CA LEU A 320 3.80 20.51 -11.66
C LEU A 320 3.96 20.29 -13.17
N ARG A 321 2.89 20.51 -13.92
CA ARG A 321 2.85 20.34 -15.38
C ARG A 321 2.23 21.58 -16.03
N ASN A 322 2.70 21.91 -17.23
CA ASN A 322 2.07 22.90 -18.10
C ASN A 322 0.95 22.25 -18.94
N ILE A 323 0.31 23.04 -19.81
CA ILE A 323 -0.78 22.57 -20.71
C ILE A 323 -0.32 21.38 -21.57
N HIS A 324 0.96 21.36 -21.95
CA HIS A 324 1.56 20.30 -22.77
C HIS A 324 1.98 19.06 -21.97
N GLY A 325 1.70 19.01 -20.66
CA GLY A 325 2.09 17.88 -19.81
C GLY A 325 3.59 17.83 -19.48
N ILE A 326 4.31 18.93 -19.69
CA ILE A 326 5.76 19.08 -19.44
C ILE A 326 5.98 19.84 -18.13
N CYS A 327 7.04 19.52 -17.39
CA CYS A 327 7.42 20.29 -16.21
C CYS A 327 7.83 21.73 -16.61
N PRO A 328 7.33 22.78 -15.95
CA PRO A 328 7.75 24.14 -16.25
C PRO A 328 9.28 24.32 -16.12
N PRO A 329 9.96 24.94 -17.09
CA PRO A 329 11.44 25.05 -17.09
C PRO A 329 11.96 25.86 -15.90
N GLU A 330 11.17 26.81 -15.40
CA GLU A 330 11.48 27.57 -14.18
C GLU A 330 11.65 26.66 -12.95
N VAL A 331 10.86 25.59 -12.87
CA VAL A 331 10.94 24.62 -11.76
C VAL A 331 12.21 23.78 -11.89
N VAL A 332 12.56 23.32 -13.10
CA VAL A 332 13.80 22.54 -13.34
C VAL A 332 15.03 23.36 -12.97
N ARG A 333 15.12 24.61 -13.44
CA ARG A 333 16.21 25.52 -13.09
C ARG A 333 16.30 25.77 -11.60
N PHE A 334 15.16 26.01 -10.95
CA PHE A 334 15.10 26.17 -9.50
C PHE A 334 15.62 24.94 -8.75
N LEU A 335 15.27 23.72 -9.17
CA LEU A 335 15.78 22.49 -8.53
C LEU A 335 17.30 22.33 -8.72
N LEU A 336 17.84 22.69 -9.90
CA LEU A 336 19.28 22.69 -10.14
C LEU A 336 19.99 23.74 -9.28
N ASP A 337 19.38 24.93 -9.10
CA ASP A 337 19.89 25.96 -8.19
C ASP A 337 19.90 25.45 -6.74
N LEU A 338 18.90 24.67 -6.31
CA LEU A 338 18.91 24.06 -4.97
C LEU A 338 20.14 23.17 -4.76
N PHE A 339 20.57 22.41 -5.78
CA PHE A 339 21.80 21.60 -5.69
C PHE A 339 23.06 22.45 -5.66
N LYS A 340 23.13 23.49 -6.51
CA LYS A 340 24.29 24.36 -6.63
C LYS A 340 24.56 25.16 -5.35
N TYR A 341 23.50 25.65 -4.70
CA TYR A 341 23.58 26.47 -3.50
C TYR A 341 23.40 25.67 -2.20
N ASN A 342 23.39 24.33 -2.26
CA ASN A 342 23.28 23.49 -1.07
C ASN A 342 24.56 23.57 -0.22
N ASP A 343 24.52 24.39 0.83
CA ASP A 343 25.60 24.53 1.81
C ASP A 343 25.16 23.94 3.16
N ASN A 344 25.83 22.85 3.56
CA ASN A 344 25.61 22.17 4.84
C ASN A 344 26.81 22.31 5.79
N SER A 345 27.80 23.17 5.50
CA SER A 345 29.05 23.24 6.27
C SER A 345 28.89 23.71 7.72
N LYS A 346 27.84 24.49 8.03
CA LYS A 346 27.54 24.97 9.39
C LYS A 346 26.48 24.17 10.12
N ASN A 347 25.84 23.23 9.44
CA ASN A 347 24.74 22.46 10.03
C ASN A 347 25.30 21.27 10.81
N HIS A 348 24.73 20.99 11.98
CA HIS A 348 25.15 19.84 12.80
C HIS A 348 24.61 18.50 12.28
N PHE A 349 23.60 18.55 11.41
CA PHE A 349 22.92 17.38 10.86
C PHE A 349 23.37 17.08 9.43
N SER A 350 23.30 15.80 9.04
CA SER A 350 23.59 15.37 7.67
C SER A 350 22.45 15.71 6.70
N ASP A 351 22.79 16.19 5.51
CA ASP A 351 21.85 16.55 4.44
C ASP A 351 21.54 15.41 3.46
N ASN A 352 21.98 14.19 3.77
CA ASN A 352 21.83 13.01 2.91
C ASN A 352 20.38 12.79 2.44
N TYR A 353 19.40 12.86 3.34
CA TYR A 353 17.99 12.67 3.01
C TYR A 353 17.37 13.86 2.26
N TYR A 354 17.93 15.07 2.44
CA TYR A 354 17.51 16.24 1.68
C TYR A 354 18.02 16.13 0.24
N ARG A 355 19.31 15.83 0.05
CA ARG A 355 19.92 15.57 -1.26
C ARG A 355 19.24 14.43 -2.00
N ALA A 356 18.93 13.33 -1.31
CA ALA A 356 18.17 12.21 -1.86
C ALA A 356 16.79 12.67 -2.40
N ALA A 357 16.06 13.49 -1.64
CA ALA A 357 14.78 14.02 -2.10
C ALA A 357 14.91 15.01 -3.27
N LEU A 358 16.00 15.78 -3.34
CA LEU A 358 16.27 16.63 -4.51
C LEU A 358 16.53 15.78 -5.76
N VAL A 359 17.20 14.63 -5.64
CA VAL A 359 17.37 13.67 -6.75
C VAL A 359 16.03 13.08 -7.16
N ASP A 360 15.19 12.67 -6.21
CA ASP A 360 13.83 12.20 -6.47
C ASP A 360 12.97 13.29 -7.15
N ALA A 361 13.14 14.56 -6.76
CA ALA A 361 12.49 15.69 -7.40
C ALA A 361 12.95 15.85 -8.85
N LEU A 362 14.26 15.82 -9.12
CA LEU A 362 14.77 15.86 -10.50
C LEU A 362 14.19 14.72 -11.34
N ALA A 363 14.17 13.48 -10.81
CA ALA A 363 13.58 12.34 -11.49
C ALA A 363 12.09 12.52 -11.81
N ALA A 364 11.34 13.18 -10.91
CA ALA A 364 9.91 13.45 -11.09
C ALA A 364 9.62 14.56 -12.14
N THR A 365 10.59 15.43 -12.46
CA THR A 365 10.45 16.41 -13.55
C THR A 365 10.46 15.76 -14.93
N ILE A 366 11.02 14.55 -15.04
CA ILE A 366 11.23 13.84 -16.30
C ILE A 366 9.90 13.29 -16.80
N THR A 367 9.51 13.75 -17.99
CA THR A 367 8.28 13.34 -18.67
C THR A 367 8.62 12.38 -19.81
N PRO A 368 7.70 11.46 -20.18
CA PRO A 368 7.89 10.58 -21.31
C PRO A 368 8.11 11.39 -22.59
N VAL A 369 9.02 10.95 -23.47
CA VAL A 369 9.23 11.58 -24.77
C VAL A 369 7.96 11.39 -25.63
N ILE A 370 7.16 12.45 -25.81
CA ILE A 370 5.89 12.38 -26.56
C ILE A 370 6.11 12.43 -28.08
N SER A 371 7.22 12.99 -28.58
CA SER A 371 7.39 13.19 -30.04
C SER A 371 8.79 13.65 -30.45
N VAL A 372 9.80 12.76 -30.55
CA VAL A 372 11.03 13.07 -31.34
C VAL A 372 11.75 11.82 -31.89
N LEU A 373 11.63 10.64 -31.27
CA LEU A 373 12.33 9.46 -31.81
C LEU A 373 11.51 8.81 -32.93
N GLN A 374 12.00 8.92 -34.17
CA GLN A 374 11.62 7.99 -35.23
C GLN A 374 11.77 6.55 -34.71
N PRO A 375 10.81 5.66 -34.96
CA PRO A 375 10.94 4.26 -34.55
C PRO A 375 12.20 3.66 -35.23
N GLY A 376 13.25 3.41 -34.44
CA GLY A 376 14.50 2.79 -34.90
C GLY A 376 15.78 3.60 -34.67
N ALA A 377 15.72 4.89 -34.29
CA ALA A 377 16.93 5.64 -33.97
C ALA A 377 17.50 5.21 -32.58
N PRO A 378 18.80 4.89 -32.47
CA PRO A 378 19.39 4.53 -31.18
C PRO A 378 19.33 5.73 -30.23
N ILE A 379 18.74 5.54 -29.06
CA ILE A 379 18.68 6.55 -28.00
C ILE A 379 20.10 6.75 -27.48
N THR A 380 20.76 7.81 -27.93
CA THR A 380 22.08 8.23 -27.46
C THR A 380 21.97 9.46 -26.55
N ALA A 381 22.93 9.64 -25.64
CA ALA A 381 22.94 10.78 -24.71
C ALA A 381 23.00 12.15 -25.42
N ASP A 382 23.46 12.19 -26.67
CA ASP A 382 23.54 13.40 -27.48
C ASP A 382 22.18 13.83 -28.08
N SER A 383 21.19 12.92 -28.09
CA SER A 383 19.83 13.21 -28.54
C SER A 383 18.94 13.85 -27.46
N LEU A 384 19.47 14.04 -26.26
CA LEU A 384 18.75 14.59 -25.11
C LEU A 384 18.47 16.09 -25.27
N SER A 385 17.33 16.53 -24.74
CA SER A 385 17.07 17.96 -24.56
C SER A 385 18.11 18.60 -23.62
N ALA A 386 18.41 19.88 -23.81
CA ALA A 386 19.39 20.60 -22.98
C ALA A 386 19.09 20.49 -21.49
N ASP A 387 17.81 20.63 -21.09
CA ASP A 387 17.39 20.51 -19.69
C ASP A 387 17.57 19.07 -19.16
N THR A 388 17.23 18.05 -19.95
CA THR A 388 17.40 16.64 -19.53
C THR A 388 18.88 16.26 -19.42
N LYS A 389 19.73 16.83 -20.29
CA LYS A 389 21.18 16.64 -20.20
C LYS A 389 21.75 17.18 -18.90
N LEU A 390 21.35 18.40 -18.49
CA LEU A 390 21.74 18.98 -17.20
C LEU A 390 21.29 18.12 -16.02
N VAL A 391 20.07 17.56 -16.08
CA VAL A 391 19.56 16.65 -15.06
C VAL A 391 20.42 15.38 -14.97
N LEU A 392 20.80 14.79 -16.12
CA LEU A 392 21.66 13.61 -16.15
C LEU A 392 23.05 13.89 -15.58
N GLU A 393 23.67 14.99 -16.01
CA GLU A 393 24.97 15.44 -15.52
C GLU A 393 24.96 15.60 -13.99
N GLU A 394 23.90 16.19 -13.45
CA GLU A 394 23.76 16.39 -12.01
C GLU A 394 23.55 15.06 -11.25
N ILE A 395 22.71 14.15 -11.76
CA ILE A 395 22.54 12.80 -11.17
C ILE A 395 23.86 12.04 -11.17
N THR A 396 24.61 12.06 -12.28
CA THR A 396 25.92 11.41 -12.39
C THR A 396 26.93 12.04 -11.44
N ARG A 397 26.98 13.38 -11.35
CA ARG A 397 27.84 14.11 -10.42
C ARG A 397 27.56 13.70 -8.97
N VAL A 398 26.29 13.65 -8.59
CA VAL A 398 25.87 13.29 -7.22
C VAL A 398 26.18 11.83 -6.90
N LEU A 399 25.99 10.90 -7.86
CA LEU A 399 26.36 9.50 -7.71
C LEU A 399 27.88 9.31 -7.53
N ASN A 400 28.68 10.00 -8.34
CA ASN A 400 30.14 9.97 -8.23
C ASN A 400 30.63 10.57 -6.92
N LEU A 401 30.01 11.68 -6.48
CA LEU A 401 30.34 12.32 -5.21
C LEU A 401 30.13 11.38 -4.02
N GLU A 402 29.03 10.61 -4.00
CA GLU A 402 28.79 9.66 -2.92
C GLU A 402 29.70 8.44 -2.98
N LYS A 403 30.17 8.06 -4.18
CA LYS A 403 31.19 7.01 -4.31
C LYS A 403 32.51 7.41 -3.64
N VAL A 404 32.86 8.69 -3.69
CA VAL A 404 34.05 9.26 -3.03
C VAL A 404 33.79 9.54 -1.55
N LEU A 405 32.60 10.07 -1.21
CA LEU A 405 32.18 10.42 0.14
C LEU A 405 30.86 9.70 0.48
N PRO A 406 30.92 8.44 0.95
CA PRO A 406 29.74 7.66 1.28
C PRO A 406 28.91 8.33 2.38
N CYS A 407 27.62 8.53 2.13
CA CYS A 407 26.70 9.00 3.16
C CYS A 407 26.06 7.82 3.91
N TYR A 408 25.38 8.11 5.02
CA TYR A 408 24.69 7.10 5.80
C TYR A 408 23.79 6.23 4.91
N LYS A 409 24.07 4.92 4.88
CA LYS A 409 23.34 3.90 4.11
C LYS A 409 23.30 4.10 2.58
N ASN A 410 24.15 4.97 2.04
CA ASN A 410 24.16 5.33 0.62
C ASN A 410 22.77 5.74 0.10
N THR A 411 22.03 6.51 0.91
CA THR A 411 20.64 6.92 0.59
C THR A 411 20.51 7.70 -0.71
N VAL A 412 21.57 8.42 -1.10
CA VAL A 412 21.54 9.22 -2.32
C VAL A 412 21.68 8.30 -3.54
N THR A 413 22.51 7.25 -3.47
CA THR A 413 22.71 6.24 -4.51
C THR A 413 21.39 5.52 -4.79
N VAL A 414 20.65 5.15 -3.73
CA VAL A 414 19.32 4.55 -3.87
C VAL A 414 18.40 5.44 -4.71
N SER A 415 18.41 6.74 -4.47
CA SER A 415 17.59 7.72 -5.19
C SER A 415 18.10 7.92 -6.63
N CYS A 416 19.42 7.96 -6.84
CA CYS A 416 20.04 8.03 -8.16
C CYS A 416 19.71 6.81 -9.04
N LEU A 417 19.74 5.59 -8.49
CA LEU A 417 19.39 4.38 -9.23
C LEU A 417 17.93 4.42 -9.70
N ARG A 418 17.01 4.84 -8.83
CA ARG A 418 15.59 5.04 -9.19
C ARG A 418 15.42 6.14 -10.24
N ALA A 419 16.17 7.23 -10.13
CA ALA A 419 16.17 8.32 -11.12
C ALA A 419 16.63 7.84 -12.50
N ILE A 420 17.73 7.05 -12.56
CA ILE A 420 18.22 6.45 -13.81
C ILE A 420 17.19 5.49 -14.40
N ARG A 421 16.55 4.64 -13.58
CA ARG A 421 15.47 3.76 -14.07
C ARG A 421 14.28 4.57 -14.60
N ARG A 422 13.92 5.67 -13.95
CA ARG A 422 12.87 6.57 -14.42
C ARG A 422 13.21 7.19 -15.78
N MET A 423 14.47 7.58 -16.00
CA MET A 423 14.94 8.07 -17.30
C MET A 423 14.85 7.02 -18.40
N GLN A 424 15.19 5.76 -18.10
CA GLN A 424 15.01 4.64 -19.04
C GLN A 424 13.53 4.41 -19.37
N GLN A 425 12.65 4.41 -18.37
CA GLN A 425 11.19 4.25 -18.57
C GLN A 425 10.58 5.36 -19.43
N CYS A 426 11.08 6.58 -19.31
CA CYS A 426 10.62 7.72 -20.10
C CYS A 426 11.22 7.78 -21.51
N GLY A 427 12.13 6.87 -21.87
CA GLY A 427 12.75 6.79 -23.19
C GLY A 427 13.93 7.75 -23.42
N HIS A 428 14.48 8.35 -22.36
CA HIS A 428 15.64 9.25 -22.45
C HIS A 428 16.98 8.50 -22.43
N LEU A 429 17.00 7.30 -21.85
CA LEU A 429 18.17 6.42 -21.78
C LEU A 429 17.83 5.05 -22.35
N PRO A 430 18.81 4.33 -22.95
CA PRO A 430 18.60 2.96 -23.38
C PRO A 430 18.33 2.03 -22.19
N SER A 431 17.42 1.08 -22.37
CA SER A 431 17.02 0.12 -21.33
C SER A 431 18.09 -0.97 -21.16
N ILE A 432 19.17 -0.63 -20.45
CA ILE A 432 20.32 -1.51 -20.21
C ILE A 432 20.37 -1.89 -18.72
N PRO A 433 20.38 -3.20 -18.35
CA PRO A 433 20.34 -3.64 -16.97
C PRO A 433 21.73 -3.73 -16.29
N THR A 434 22.82 -3.51 -17.02
CA THR A 434 24.21 -3.76 -16.54
C THR A 434 24.56 -2.96 -15.29
N ILE A 435 24.17 -1.69 -15.24
CA ILE A 435 24.39 -0.83 -14.06
C ILE A 435 23.69 -1.41 -12.83
N PHE A 436 22.41 -1.79 -12.95
CA PHE A 436 21.66 -2.35 -11.82
C PHE A 436 22.19 -3.72 -11.40
N ARG A 437 22.64 -4.56 -12.35
CA ARG A 437 23.32 -5.82 -12.03
C ARG A 437 24.59 -5.59 -11.20
N ALA A 438 25.39 -4.57 -11.52
CA ALA A 438 26.58 -4.24 -10.75
C ALA A 438 26.24 -3.79 -9.32
N TYR A 439 25.21 -2.96 -9.13
CA TYR A 439 24.77 -2.53 -7.80
C TYR A 439 24.00 -3.60 -7.00
N ALA A 440 23.49 -4.64 -7.66
CA ALA A 440 22.82 -5.78 -7.02
C ALA A 440 23.80 -6.84 -6.48
N GLN A 441 25.07 -6.81 -6.87
CA GLN A 441 26.09 -7.76 -6.43
C GLN A 441 26.28 -7.74 -4.90
N TYR A 442 26.73 -8.88 -4.37
CA TYR A 442 27.07 -9.02 -2.97
C TYR A 442 28.24 -8.09 -2.59
N GLY A 443 28.22 -7.56 -1.36
CA GLY A 443 29.20 -6.60 -0.86
C GLY A 443 28.76 -5.13 -0.95
N GLN A 444 27.65 -4.82 -1.63
CA GLN A 444 26.99 -3.51 -1.54
C GLN A 444 26.03 -3.45 -0.34
N TYR A 445 25.70 -2.25 0.12
CA TYR A 445 24.75 -2.06 1.22
C TYR A 445 23.35 -2.59 0.85
N ILE A 446 22.67 -3.25 1.80
CA ILE A 446 21.39 -3.94 1.58
C ILE A 446 20.36 -3.04 0.87
N ASP A 447 20.20 -1.79 1.29
CA ASP A 447 19.21 -0.87 0.70
C ASP A 447 19.55 -0.52 -0.77
N VAL A 448 20.84 -0.42 -1.11
CA VAL A 448 21.31 -0.20 -2.50
C VAL A 448 21.02 -1.42 -3.36
N ARG A 449 21.29 -2.62 -2.83
CA ARG A 449 21.00 -3.89 -3.51
C ARG A 449 19.51 -4.03 -3.78
N LEU A 450 18.67 -3.76 -2.78
CA LEU A 450 17.21 -3.81 -2.93
C LEU A 450 16.70 -2.77 -3.93
N ALA A 451 17.25 -1.55 -3.96
CA ALA A 451 16.89 -0.55 -4.96
C ALA A 451 17.33 -0.95 -6.39
N ALA A 452 18.49 -1.58 -6.52
CA ALA A 452 18.95 -2.13 -7.80
C ALA A 452 18.06 -3.29 -8.27
N PHE A 453 17.68 -4.20 -7.36
CA PHE A 453 16.72 -5.26 -7.63
C PHE A 453 15.32 -4.73 -7.97
N GLU A 454 14.86 -3.67 -7.31
CA GLU A 454 13.61 -2.96 -7.67
C GLU A 454 13.67 -2.50 -9.14
N CYS A 455 14.78 -1.87 -9.56
CA CYS A 455 14.99 -1.45 -10.94
C CYS A 455 15.06 -2.64 -11.92
N LEU A 456 15.68 -3.75 -11.52
CA LEU A 456 15.78 -4.97 -12.34
C LEU A 456 14.43 -5.68 -12.50
N VAL A 457 13.62 -5.75 -11.45
CA VAL A 457 12.26 -6.31 -11.52
C VAL A 457 11.40 -5.46 -12.47
N ASP A 458 11.48 -4.13 -12.35
CA ASP A 458 10.84 -3.20 -13.27
C ASP A 458 11.37 -3.31 -14.71
N PHE A 459 12.65 -3.63 -14.90
CA PHE A 459 13.23 -3.93 -16.21
C PHE A 459 12.64 -5.21 -16.79
N VAL A 460 12.61 -6.29 -16.00
CA VAL A 460 12.10 -7.59 -16.45
C VAL A 460 10.62 -7.53 -16.83
N ARG A 461 9.83 -6.71 -16.14
CA ARG A 461 8.42 -6.50 -16.45
C ARG A 461 8.17 -5.88 -17.83
N VAL A 462 9.08 -5.03 -18.31
CA VAL A 462 8.89 -4.26 -19.56
C VAL A 462 9.67 -4.88 -20.71
N ASP A 463 10.98 -5.10 -20.53
CA ASP A 463 11.93 -5.52 -21.58
C ASP A 463 12.63 -6.86 -21.27
N GLY A 464 12.18 -7.57 -20.23
CA GLY A 464 12.87 -8.75 -19.71
C GLY A 464 12.93 -9.92 -20.68
N LYS A 465 14.10 -10.58 -20.73
CA LYS A 465 14.25 -11.89 -21.34
C LYS A 465 14.02 -13.00 -20.30
N PRO A 466 13.70 -14.25 -20.74
CA PRO A 466 13.59 -15.39 -19.83
C PRO A 466 14.85 -15.62 -18.96
N GLU A 467 16.02 -15.33 -19.51
CA GLU A 467 17.31 -15.40 -18.80
C GLU A 467 17.40 -14.39 -17.65
N ASP A 468 16.95 -13.15 -17.88
CA ASP A 468 16.93 -12.10 -16.85
C ASP A 468 16.03 -12.53 -15.70
N PHE A 469 14.83 -13.04 -16.01
CA PHE A 469 13.89 -13.50 -15.01
C PHE A 469 14.40 -14.72 -14.23
N SER A 470 15.00 -15.70 -14.93
CA SER A 470 15.67 -16.85 -14.34
C SER A 470 16.79 -16.43 -13.39
N SER A 471 17.55 -15.39 -13.75
CA SER A 471 18.62 -14.85 -12.90
C SER A 471 18.09 -14.21 -11.61
N LEU A 472 16.94 -13.53 -11.66
CA LEU A 472 16.29 -12.99 -10.47
C LEU A 472 15.80 -14.10 -9.54
N LEU A 473 15.18 -15.15 -10.08
CA LEU A 473 14.76 -16.30 -9.28
C LEU A 473 15.96 -17.01 -8.63
N THR A 474 17.06 -17.14 -9.37
CA THR A 474 18.30 -17.71 -8.82
C THR A 474 18.89 -16.83 -7.72
N ALA A 475 18.77 -15.50 -7.81
CA ALA A 475 19.14 -14.60 -6.71
C ALA A 475 18.21 -14.77 -5.50
N VAL A 476 16.90 -14.98 -5.69
CA VAL A 476 15.97 -15.29 -4.59
C VAL A 476 16.36 -16.58 -3.85
N GLU A 477 16.85 -17.59 -4.57
CA GLU A 477 17.23 -18.88 -4.00
C GLU A 477 18.60 -18.83 -3.30
N ASN A 478 19.61 -18.32 -4.00
CA ASN A 478 21.02 -18.53 -3.68
C ASN A 478 21.73 -17.32 -3.05
N ASP A 479 21.09 -16.14 -2.94
CA ASP A 479 21.76 -14.98 -2.34
C ASP A 479 22.12 -15.26 -0.87
N PRO A 480 23.35 -14.93 -0.44
CA PRO A 480 23.80 -15.22 0.92
C PRO A 480 23.00 -14.43 1.98
N GLU A 481 22.43 -13.27 1.65
CA GLU A 481 21.69 -12.43 2.60
C GLU A 481 20.19 -12.78 2.62
N PRO A 482 19.64 -13.32 3.73
CA PRO A 482 18.21 -13.64 3.81
C PRO A 482 17.30 -12.41 3.65
N GLY A 483 17.76 -11.25 4.08
CA GLY A 483 17.02 -9.99 3.95
C GLY A 483 16.83 -9.57 2.49
N VAL A 484 17.85 -9.78 1.65
CA VAL A 484 17.79 -9.50 0.21
C VAL A 484 16.91 -10.51 -0.51
N ARG A 485 17.03 -11.81 -0.19
CA ARG A 485 16.13 -12.86 -0.73
C ARG A 485 14.67 -12.55 -0.46
N HIS A 486 14.35 -12.23 0.80
CA HIS A 486 13.01 -11.82 1.20
C HIS A 486 12.56 -10.56 0.44
N GLY A 487 13.39 -9.51 0.43
CA GLY A 487 13.06 -8.23 -0.21
C GLY A 487 12.82 -8.38 -1.72
N LEU A 488 13.67 -9.11 -2.44
CA LEU A 488 13.51 -9.38 -3.87
C LEU A 488 12.24 -10.18 -4.17
N ALA A 489 11.96 -11.23 -3.39
CA ALA A 489 10.71 -11.98 -3.54
C ALA A 489 9.48 -11.08 -3.32
N ARG A 490 9.52 -10.17 -2.33
CA ARG A 490 8.45 -9.17 -2.11
C ARG A 490 8.32 -8.20 -3.28
N LEU A 491 9.42 -7.73 -3.84
CA LEU A 491 9.42 -6.82 -5.00
C LEU A 491 8.76 -7.48 -6.22
N MET A 492 9.05 -8.74 -6.46
CA MET A 492 8.42 -9.54 -7.53
C MET A 492 6.92 -9.80 -7.28
N VAL A 493 6.48 -9.86 -6.02
CA VAL A 493 5.05 -9.95 -5.67
C VAL A 493 4.35 -8.61 -5.91
N THR A 494 4.98 -7.48 -5.55
CA THR A 494 4.39 -6.15 -5.72
C THR A 494 4.37 -5.68 -7.17
N MET A 495 5.39 -6.07 -7.94
CA MET A 495 5.58 -5.73 -9.34
C MET A 495 5.74 -7.02 -10.13
N PRO A 496 4.65 -7.75 -10.38
CA PRO A 496 4.73 -9.03 -11.05
C PRO A 496 5.29 -8.85 -12.46
N PRO A 497 6.21 -9.72 -12.91
CA PRO A 497 6.80 -9.68 -14.24
C PRO A 497 5.78 -9.86 -15.37
N PHE A 498 4.65 -10.52 -15.09
CA PHE A 498 3.57 -10.72 -16.03
C PHE A 498 2.21 -10.79 -15.33
N GLU A 499 1.15 -10.51 -16.07
CA GLU A 499 -0.21 -10.54 -15.56
C GLU A 499 -0.75 -11.96 -15.45
N ARG A 500 -1.58 -12.18 -14.43
CA ARG A 500 -2.22 -13.47 -14.17
C ARG A 500 -3.12 -13.88 -15.34
N ALA A 501 -3.07 -15.17 -15.69
CA ALA A 501 -3.91 -15.80 -16.71
C ALA A 501 -3.70 -15.29 -18.15
N GLN A 502 -2.61 -14.57 -18.41
CA GLN A 502 -2.17 -14.23 -19.77
C GLN A 502 -0.94 -15.05 -20.14
N ARG A 503 -0.87 -15.55 -21.38
CA ARG A 503 0.34 -16.21 -21.89
C ARG A 503 1.43 -15.15 -22.07
N HIS A 504 2.52 -15.29 -21.33
CA HIS A 504 3.63 -14.36 -21.37
C HIS A 504 4.92 -15.08 -21.78
N LYS A 505 5.86 -14.37 -22.44
CA LYS A 505 7.15 -14.95 -22.88
C LYS A 505 8.01 -15.46 -21.70
N LEU A 506 7.76 -14.95 -20.50
CA LEU A 506 8.45 -15.31 -19.26
C LEU A 506 7.78 -16.49 -18.52
N ASP A 507 6.58 -16.90 -18.95
CA ASP A 507 5.81 -18.00 -18.36
C ASP A 507 6.34 -19.35 -18.89
N THR A 508 7.21 -19.99 -18.12
CA THR A 508 7.87 -21.24 -18.50
C THR A 508 7.71 -22.31 -17.42
N GLU A 509 7.68 -23.59 -17.82
CA GLU A 509 7.57 -24.72 -16.88
C GLU A 509 8.71 -24.72 -15.83
N ALA A 510 9.92 -24.32 -16.24
CA ALA A 510 11.08 -24.21 -15.35
C ALA A 510 10.87 -23.20 -14.19
N VAL A 511 10.10 -22.13 -14.41
CA VAL A 511 9.76 -21.16 -13.37
C VAL A 511 8.79 -21.76 -12.35
N VAL A 512 7.83 -22.58 -12.80
CA VAL A 512 6.80 -23.18 -11.95
C VAL A 512 7.40 -24.23 -11.00
N HIS A 513 8.37 -25.01 -11.47
CA HIS A 513 8.94 -26.13 -10.70
C HIS A 513 10.11 -25.75 -9.77
N ARG A 514 10.42 -24.46 -9.60
CA ARG A 514 11.48 -24.03 -8.68
C ARG A 514 11.08 -24.29 -7.22
N HIS A 515 12.02 -24.87 -6.47
CA HIS A 515 11.74 -25.52 -5.19
C HIS A 515 11.64 -24.54 -4.01
N LEU A 516 10.95 -24.99 -2.96
CA LEU A 516 10.73 -24.25 -1.72
C LEU A 516 11.98 -24.25 -0.82
N SER A 517 12.34 -23.07 -0.31
CA SER A 517 13.47 -22.87 0.61
C SER A 517 13.23 -23.45 2.02
N ASN A 518 14.29 -23.67 2.80
CA ASN A 518 14.19 -24.05 4.22
C ASN A 518 13.65 -22.91 5.11
N ASP A 519 13.85 -21.66 4.70
CA ASP A 519 13.35 -20.49 5.44
C ASP A 519 11.82 -20.40 5.34
N ALA A 520 11.14 -20.42 6.49
CA ALA A 520 9.70 -20.29 6.58
C ALA A 520 9.17 -18.97 6.01
N ARG A 521 9.94 -17.88 6.13
CA ARG A 521 9.56 -16.56 5.60
C ARG A 521 9.62 -16.58 4.08
N LEU A 522 10.74 -17.01 3.51
CA LEU A 522 10.94 -17.10 2.06
C LEU A 522 9.92 -18.04 1.41
N ARG A 523 9.59 -19.17 2.04
CA ARG A 523 8.50 -20.06 1.56
C ARG A 523 7.18 -19.32 1.45
N CYS A 524 6.82 -18.50 2.44
CA CYS A 524 5.59 -17.72 2.38
C CYS A 524 5.64 -16.67 1.25
N ASP A 525 6.80 -16.08 0.97
CA ASP A 525 6.95 -15.14 -0.15
C ASP A 525 6.84 -15.81 -1.51
N LEU A 526 7.41 -17.01 -1.67
CA LEU A 526 7.27 -17.79 -2.89
C LEU A 526 5.83 -18.27 -3.11
N VAL A 527 5.11 -18.61 -2.04
CA VAL A 527 3.67 -18.92 -2.10
C VAL A 527 2.88 -17.68 -2.52
N ASP A 528 3.17 -16.50 -1.96
CA ASP A 528 2.55 -15.24 -2.37
C ASP A 528 2.85 -14.91 -3.84
N LEU A 529 4.07 -15.16 -4.31
CA LEU A 529 4.48 -14.96 -5.70
C LEU A 529 3.71 -15.90 -6.63
N TYR A 530 3.66 -17.19 -6.29
CA TYR A 530 2.88 -18.17 -7.04
C TYR A 530 1.40 -17.78 -7.13
N PHE A 531 0.80 -17.36 -6.00
CA PHE A 531 -0.58 -16.90 -5.97
C PHE A 531 -0.80 -15.63 -6.82
N THR A 532 0.19 -14.75 -6.89
CA THR A 532 0.11 -13.53 -7.70
C THR A 532 0.18 -13.85 -9.19
N LEU A 533 1.06 -14.76 -9.61
CA LEU A 533 1.27 -15.13 -11.01
C LEU A 533 0.17 -16.07 -11.55
N TYR A 534 -0.26 -17.07 -10.78
CA TYR A 534 -1.14 -18.15 -11.26
C TYR A 534 -2.47 -18.23 -10.50
N GLY A 535 -2.52 -17.71 -9.27
CA GLY A 535 -3.73 -17.77 -8.44
C GLY A 535 -4.02 -19.17 -7.93
N LEU A 536 -5.32 -19.52 -7.89
CA LEU A 536 -5.81 -20.83 -7.45
C LEU A 536 -5.91 -21.84 -8.61
N LYS A 537 -5.70 -21.38 -9.85
CA LYS A 537 -5.82 -22.20 -11.05
C LYS A 537 -4.46 -22.76 -11.42
N ARG A 538 -4.48 -23.88 -12.15
CA ARG A 538 -3.25 -24.46 -12.70
C ARG A 538 -2.58 -23.50 -13.70
N PRO A 539 -1.24 -23.34 -13.67
CA PRO A 539 -0.52 -22.56 -14.66
C PRO A 539 -0.75 -23.08 -16.09
N ILE A 540 -0.92 -22.17 -17.04
CA ILE A 540 -1.19 -22.50 -18.46
C ILE A 540 0.05 -23.14 -19.11
N CYS A 541 1.24 -22.76 -18.66
CA CYS A 541 2.51 -23.28 -19.15
C CYS A 541 2.77 -24.76 -18.78
N VAL A 542 2.01 -25.34 -17.85
CA VAL A 542 2.17 -26.74 -17.45
C VAL A 542 1.14 -27.60 -18.19
N PRO A 543 1.56 -28.47 -19.14
CA PRO A 543 0.64 -29.28 -19.93
C PRO A 543 -0.16 -30.25 -19.04
N LEU A 544 -1.41 -30.55 -19.44
CA LEU A 544 -2.23 -31.57 -18.78
C LEU A 544 -1.48 -32.92 -18.78
N PRO A 545 -1.54 -33.74 -17.71
CA PRO A 545 -0.85 -35.03 -17.63
C PRO A 545 -1.13 -35.92 -18.84
N GLU A 546 -2.36 -35.89 -19.35
CA GLU A 546 -2.80 -36.60 -20.56
C GLU A 546 -2.07 -36.11 -21.82
N ILE A 547 -1.96 -34.79 -22.00
CA ILE A 547 -1.24 -34.16 -23.11
C ILE A 547 0.28 -34.37 -22.96
N GLN A 548 0.80 -34.33 -21.73
CA GLN A 548 2.20 -34.55 -21.43
C GLN A 548 2.60 -36.01 -21.69
N ALA A 549 1.74 -36.98 -21.40
CA ALA A 549 1.93 -38.39 -21.74
C ALA A 549 1.93 -38.59 -23.27
N MET A 550 1.01 -37.93 -23.99
CA MET A 550 0.96 -37.98 -25.44
C MET A 550 2.19 -37.33 -26.10
N MET A 551 2.64 -36.18 -25.60
CA MET A 551 3.87 -35.51 -26.05
C MET A 551 5.11 -36.36 -25.79
N LYS A 552 5.22 -37.01 -24.63
CA LYS A 552 6.30 -37.97 -24.33
C LYS A 552 6.27 -39.17 -25.27
N HIS A 553 5.08 -39.71 -25.57
CA HIS A 553 4.94 -40.78 -26.57
C HIS A 553 5.37 -40.34 -27.97
N MET A 554 5.02 -39.13 -28.41
CA MET A 554 5.47 -38.59 -29.68
C MET A 554 6.99 -38.34 -29.72
N HIS A 555 7.56 -37.78 -28.66
CA HIS A 555 9.02 -37.58 -28.56
C HIS A 555 9.77 -38.91 -28.52
N ASN A 556 9.27 -39.91 -27.79
CA ASN A 556 9.87 -41.25 -27.79
C ASN A 556 9.77 -41.89 -29.17
N LYS A 557 8.64 -41.75 -29.86
CA LYS A 557 8.45 -42.26 -31.23
C LYS A 557 9.39 -41.57 -32.23
N GLU A 558 9.61 -40.27 -32.09
CA GLU A 558 10.55 -39.52 -32.92
C GLU A 558 12.01 -39.86 -32.61
N LYS A 559 12.34 -40.05 -31.33
CA LYS A 559 13.67 -40.51 -30.90
C LYS A 559 13.97 -41.92 -31.43
N GLU A 560 13.01 -42.83 -31.33
CA GLU A 560 13.09 -44.17 -31.93
C GLU A 560 13.16 -44.13 -33.45
N ARG A 561 12.58 -43.12 -34.10
CA ARG A 561 12.68 -42.93 -35.55
C ARG A 561 14.09 -42.48 -35.94
N VAL A 562 14.64 -41.48 -35.24
CA VAL A 562 16.00 -40.98 -35.46
C VAL A 562 17.03 -42.06 -35.16
N GLU A 563 16.83 -42.87 -34.12
CA GLU A 563 17.70 -43.99 -33.77
C GLU A 563 17.64 -45.10 -34.83
N ARG A 564 16.45 -45.43 -35.35
CA ARG A 564 16.29 -46.35 -36.48
C ARG A 564 16.91 -45.83 -37.78
N GLU A 565 16.84 -44.52 -38.04
CA GLU A 565 17.53 -43.91 -39.19
C GLU A 565 19.05 -44.00 -39.03
N ARG A 566 19.56 -43.78 -37.82
CA ARG A 566 20.99 -43.92 -37.51
C ARG A 566 21.47 -45.37 -37.70
N GLU A 567 20.73 -46.35 -37.20
CA GLU A 567 21.04 -47.78 -37.40
C GLU A 567 20.99 -48.20 -38.87
N ARG A 568 20.03 -47.66 -39.65
CA ARG A 568 19.96 -47.91 -41.10
C ARG A 568 21.21 -47.39 -41.81
N LEU A 569 21.64 -46.18 -41.48
CA LEU A 569 22.85 -45.57 -42.02
C LEU A 569 24.11 -46.37 -41.64
N GLU A 570 24.17 -46.94 -40.44
CA GLU A 570 25.27 -47.82 -40.04
C GLU A 570 25.28 -49.15 -40.81
N ARG A 571 24.12 -49.80 -40.99
CA ARG A 571 24.01 -51.04 -41.79
C ARG A 571 24.28 -50.83 -43.28
N GLU A 572 24.00 -49.63 -43.79
CA GLU A 572 24.31 -49.27 -45.17
C GLU A 572 25.82 -49.06 -45.37
N LYS A 573 26.49 -48.43 -44.40
CA LYS A 573 27.96 -48.35 -44.35
C LYS A 573 28.62 -49.72 -44.21
N GLU A 574 28.02 -50.63 -43.44
CA GLU A 574 28.53 -51.99 -43.27
C GLU A 574 28.37 -52.83 -44.54
N ARG A 575 27.24 -52.71 -45.25
CA ARG A 575 27.04 -53.32 -46.57
C ARG A 575 27.96 -52.76 -47.65
N GLN A 576 28.27 -51.46 -47.60
CA GLN A 576 29.29 -50.88 -48.48
C GLN A 576 30.67 -51.50 -48.21
N ARG A 577 31.04 -51.70 -46.94
CA ARG A 577 32.29 -52.41 -46.58
C ARG A 577 32.29 -53.87 -47.02
N GLU A 578 31.17 -54.59 -46.91
CA GLU A 578 31.07 -55.99 -47.39
C GLU A 578 31.15 -56.10 -48.93
N MET A 579 30.62 -55.11 -49.66
CA MET A 579 30.75 -55.07 -51.13
C MET A 579 32.18 -54.80 -51.58
N GLU A 580 32.97 -54.04 -50.81
CA GLU A 580 34.40 -53.83 -51.04
C GLU A 580 35.27 -55.07 -50.73
N LEU A 581 34.73 -56.07 -50.02
CA LEU A 581 35.45 -57.27 -49.56
C LEU A 581 35.28 -58.52 -50.45
N LYS A 582 34.55 -58.45 -51.57
CA LYS A 582 34.47 -59.58 -52.53
C LYS A 582 35.66 -59.56 -53.51
N PRO A 583 36.43 -60.67 -53.65
CA PRO A 583 37.67 -60.67 -54.43
C PRO A 583 37.38 -60.77 -55.93
N VAL A 584 37.83 -59.77 -56.70
CA VAL A 584 37.84 -59.80 -58.17
C VAL A 584 39.15 -60.45 -58.64
N ILE A 585 39.01 -61.49 -59.47
CA ILE A 585 40.09 -62.23 -60.14
C ILE A 585 40.75 -61.29 -61.16
N LYS A 586 42.08 -61.19 -61.07
CA LYS A 586 42.94 -60.39 -61.96
C LYS A 586 43.12 -61.06 -63.32
N GLN A 587 43.00 -60.28 -64.40
CA GLN A 587 43.86 -60.46 -65.56
C GLN A 587 44.10 -59.12 -66.28
N GLU A 588 45.38 -58.78 -66.34
CA GLU A 588 46.10 -57.82 -67.19
C GLU A 588 45.91 -58.16 -68.68
N ILE A 589 46.00 -57.28 -69.71
CA ILE A 589 46.46 -55.90 -69.91
C ILE A 589 46.00 -55.44 -71.33
N ASP A 590 46.07 -54.13 -71.56
CA ASP A 590 46.34 -53.36 -72.81
C ASP A 590 45.23 -52.59 -73.58
N ASP A 591 45.46 -51.28 -73.55
CA ASP A 591 45.41 -50.24 -74.60
C ASP A 591 44.12 -49.94 -75.38
N THR A 592 43.57 -48.73 -75.18
CA THR A 592 43.77 -47.57 -76.10
C THR A 592 42.90 -46.35 -75.75
N VAL A 593 43.58 -45.21 -75.56
CA VAL A 593 43.35 -43.80 -76.01
C VAL A 593 41.94 -43.14 -75.98
N ILE A 594 41.93 -41.88 -75.50
CA ILE A 594 41.18 -40.64 -75.91
C ILE A 594 40.66 -39.89 -74.65
N VAL A 595 41.40 -38.93 -74.08
CA VAL A 595 41.39 -37.46 -74.36
C VAL A 595 40.13 -36.72 -73.85
N LYS A 596 40.21 -36.03 -72.68
CA LYS A 596 40.26 -34.54 -72.48
C LYS A 596 39.69 -34.03 -71.13
N ARG A 597 40.57 -33.29 -70.41
CA ARG A 597 40.38 -32.05 -69.59
C ARG A 597 39.61 -32.09 -68.25
N GLU A 598 40.31 -32.44 -67.17
CA GLU A 598 40.96 -31.57 -66.14
C GLU A 598 40.54 -30.08 -65.92
N PRO A 599 40.84 -29.46 -64.74
CA PRO A 599 39.85 -29.22 -63.67
C PRO A 599 39.94 -27.81 -63.04
N GLU A 600 39.07 -27.48 -62.07
CA GLU A 600 39.41 -26.47 -61.04
C GLU A 600 38.97 -26.92 -59.64
N ALA A 601 39.88 -26.71 -58.69
CA ALA A 601 39.85 -27.19 -57.32
C ALA A 601 39.11 -26.21 -56.37
N MET A 602 38.54 -26.73 -55.29
CA MET A 602 38.12 -25.93 -54.13
C MET A 602 38.84 -26.43 -52.87
N ASP A 603 39.33 -25.44 -52.13
CA ASP A 603 40.14 -25.56 -50.92
C ASP A 603 39.32 -25.20 -49.67
N THR A 604 39.96 -25.40 -48.53
CA THR A 604 39.48 -25.55 -47.14
C THR A 604 38.91 -24.29 -46.41
N THR A 605 38.09 -24.54 -45.38
CA THR A 605 37.31 -23.69 -44.42
C THR A 605 38.16 -22.78 -43.47
N PRO A 606 37.68 -21.67 -42.82
CA PRO A 606 36.64 -21.69 -41.75
C PRO A 606 35.82 -20.40 -41.43
N ILE A 607 34.76 -20.59 -40.61
CA ILE A 607 34.07 -19.70 -39.62
C ILE A 607 34.31 -18.17 -39.70
N ALA A 608 33.24 -17.38 -39.87
CA ALA A 608 32.85 -16.24 -39.00
C ALA A 608 31.60 -15.50 -39.51
N GLN A 609 30.85 -14.96 -38.55
CA GLN A 609 29.62 -14.19 -38.64
C GLN A 609 29.79 -12.84 -39.37
N LEU A 610 28.72 -12.33 -39.99
CA LEU A 610 28.26 -10.94 -39.91
C LEU A 610 26.82 -10.82 -40.46
N ALA A 611 26.05 -9.92 -39.83
CA ALA A 611 24.59 -9.74 -39.92
C ALA A 611 24.14 -8.92 -41.17
N PRO A 612 23.00 -8.20 -41.11
CA PRO A 612 21.59 -8.59 -41.27
C PRO A 612 20.97 -7.93 -42.52
N VAL A 613 19.64 -8.00 -42.73
CA VAL A 613 18.74 -6.89 -43.13
C VAL A 613 17.36 -7.42 -43.57
N ASP A 614 16.34 -6.85 -42.93
CA ASP A 614 14.98 -6.50 -43.32
C ASP A 614 14.14 -7.23 -44.37
N GLN A 615 12.86 -7.29 -43.95
CA GLN A 615 11.62 -7.14 -44.72
C GLN A 615 11.20 -8.30 -45.62
N LEU A 616 9.94 -8.73 -45.46
CA LEU A 616 8.92 -8.57 -46.49
C LEU A 616 7.49 -8.84 -45.92
N PRO A 617 6.45 -8.37 -46.61
CA PRO A 617 5.10 -8.14 -46.12
C PRO A 617 4.09 -9.22 -46.55
N VAL A 618 2.85 -8.99 -46.10
CA VAL A 618 1.53 -9.50 -46.55
C VAL A 618 1.45 -9.89 -48.04
N PRO A 619 0.58 -10.83 -48.42
CA PRO A 619 -0.63 -10.37 -49.09
C PRO A 619 -1.93 -11.06 -48.66
N LEU A 620 -2.99 -10.26 -48.80
CA LEU A 620 -4.40 -10.52 -48.56
C LEU A 620 -5.06 -11.27 -49.73
N SER A 621 -6.23 -11.82 -49.39
CA SER A 621 -7.41 -12.09 -50.23
C SER A 621 -7.49 -13.41 -50.99
N SER A 622 -8.46 -14.24 -50.58
CA SER A 622 -9.63 -14.58 -51.41
C SER A 622 -10.73 -15.17 -50.53
N ILE A 623 -11.89 -14.50 -50.55
CA ILE A 623 -13.15 -14.84 -49.89
C ILE A 623 -13.96 -15.77 -50.82
N LYS A 624 -14.64 -16.77 -50.24
CA LYS A 624 -16.05 -17.19 -50.47
C LYS A 624 -16.34 -18.43 -49.61
N GLU A 625 -17.15 -18.27 -48.56
CA GLU A 625 -18.60 -18.53 -48.53
C GLU A 625 -18.92 -20.04 -48.60
N GLU A 626 -19.35 -20.64 -47.48
CA GLU A 626 -20.68 -21.27 -47.39
C GLU A 626 -21.06 -21.65 -45.94
N GLU A 627 -22.37 -21.75 -45.74
CA GLU A 627 -23.18 -21.62 -44.53
C GLU A 627 -23.23 -22.82 -43.56
N ASP A 628 -23.48 -22.47 -42.28
CA ASP A 628 -24.33 -23.11 -41.25
C ASP A 628 -24.55 -24.62 -41.22
N LYS A 629 -24.27 -25.23 -40.04
CA LYS A 629 -25.26 -25.97 -39.24
C LYS A 629 -25.01 -25.86 -37.72
N ASN A 630 -26.02 -25.35 -37.02
CA ASN A 630 -26.28 -25.50 -35.58
C ASN A 630 -26.19 -26.97 -35.14
N VAL A 631 -25.75 -27.24 -33.90
CA VAL A 631 -26.41 -28.15 -32.92
C VAL A 631 -25.88 -27.88 -31.50
N ASP A 632 -26.80 -27.38 -30.67
CA ASP A 632 -27.14 -27.66 -29.28
C ASP A 632 -26.15 -27.53 -28.10
N ILE A 633 -26.49 -26.51 -27.31
CA ILE A 633 -26.32 -26.39 -25.87
C ILE A 633 -27.13 -27.51 -25.18
N ILE A 634 -26.46 -28.35 -24.39
CA ILE A 634 -27.10 -29.19 -23.37
C ILE A 634 -26.56 -28.78 -22.00
N SER A 635 -27.48 -28.22 -21.20
CA SER A 635 -27.38 -28.10 -19.76
C SER A 635 -27.40 -29.48 -19.10
N VAL A 636 -26.53 -29.72 -18.12
CA VAL A 636 -26.77 -30.77 -17.13
C VAL A 636 -26.54 -30.18 -15.74
N HIS A 637 -27.66 -30.08 -15.02
CA HIS A 637 -27.78 -29.88 -13.58
C HIS A 637 -27.28 -31.09 -12.79
N ASP A 638 -26.85 -30.79 -11.56
CA ASP A 638 -26.94 -31.57 -10.32
C ASP A 638 -26.30 -32.96 -10.21
N ILE A 639 -25.61 -33.19 -9.08
CA ILE A 639 -25.38 -34.43 -8.29
C ILE A 639 -24.20 -34.14 -7.29
N PRO A 640 -24.24 -34.60 -6.02
CA PRO A 640 -24.80 -33.85 -4.90
C PRO A 640 -23.75 -33.50 -3.83
N MET A 641 -24.09 -32.52 -3.00
CA MET A 641 -23.37 -32.16 -1.77
C MET A 641 -23.37 -33.33 -0.78
N GLY A 642 -22.19 -33.92 -0.55
CA GLY A 642 -21.94 -34.86 0.54
C GLY A 642 -21.97 -34.15 1.89
N GLY A 643 -22.86 -34.60 2.78
CA GLY A 643 -23.09 -34.05 4.10
C GLY A 643 -21.86 -34.12 5.00
N TYR A 644 -21.53 -32.99 5.62
CA TYR A 644 -20.66 -32.95 6.79
C TYR A 644 -21.52 -33.22 8.02
N ASN A 645 -21.22 -34.34 8.70
CA ASN A 645 -21.74 -34.68 10.01
C ASN A 645 -21.46 -33.55 11.01
N GLU A 646 -22.53 -32.94 11.51
CA GLU A 646 -22.57 -32.39 12.86
C GLU A 646 -22.43 -33.56 13.84
N ASP A 647 -21.27 -33.73 14.47
CA ASP A 647 -21.14 -34.22 15.84
C ASP A 647 -19.67 -34.27 16.24
N SER A 648 -19.21 -33.17 16.84
CA SER A 648 -17.94 -33.11 17.60
C SER A 648 -17.95 -31.92 18.56
N LYS A 649 -19.01 -31.77 19.37
CA LYS A 649 -18.94 -30.97 20.60
C LYS A 649 -18.12 -31.76 21.63
N ARG A 650 -16.81 -31.52 21.67
CA ARG A 650 -16.01 -31.88 22.85
C ARG A 650 -16.27 -30.83 23.93
N GLU A 651 -17.16 -31.16 24.85
CA GLU A 651 -17.28 -30.46 26.13
C GLU A 651 -15.99 -30.65 26.93
N PHE A 652 -15.18 -29.59 27.04
CA PHE A 652 -14.15 -29.51 28.07
C PHE A 652 -14.80 -28.90 29.32
N ILE A 653 -15.27 -29.78 30.20
CA ILE A 653 -15.59 -29.45 31.58
C ILE A 653 -14.25 -29.16 32.28
N SER A 654 -14.04 -27.91 32.70
CA SER A 654 -13.01 -27.54 33.66
C SER A 654 -13.72 -27.10 34.93
N ASP A 655 -13.84 -28.06 35.85
CA ASP A 655 -14.07 -27.76 37.25
C ASP A 655 -12.85 -27.01 37.78
N ASN A 656 -13.01 -25.73 38.04
CA ASN A 656 -12.08 -24.93 38.84
C ASN A 656 -12.85 -23.79 39.50
N ALA A 657 -13.74 -24.15 40.41
CA ALA A 657 -14.22 -23.28 41.47
C ALA A 657 -13.60 -23.76 42.79
N ALA A 658 -12.34 -23.41 43.03
CA ALA A 658 -11.75 -23.53 44.35
C ALA A 658 -12.04 -22.24 45.14
N PRO A 659 -12.74 -22.29 46.29
CA PRO A 659 -12.88 -21.14 47.17
C PRO A 659 -11.54 -20.87 47.87
N LEU A 660 -11.13 -19.60 47.93
CA LEU A 660 -9.93 -19.18 48.66
C LEU A 660 -10.14 -19.28 50.18
N PRO A 661 -9.09 -19.58 50.98
CA PRO A 661 -9.11 -19.44 52.43
C PRO A 661 -9.26 -17.97 52.83
N GLY A 662 -10.15 -17.70 53.79
CA GLY A 662 -10.41 -16.35 54.29
C GLY A 662 -9.21 -15.71 54.99
N ILE A 663 -9.06 -14.40 54.78
CA ILE A 663 -8.23 -13.53 55.62
C ILE A 663 -8.97 -13.33 56.96
N PRO A 664 -8.32 -13.49 58.12
CA PRO A 664 -8.98 -13.24 59.40
C PRO A 664 -9.22 -11.75 59.60
N GLY A 665 -10.46 -11.36 59.88
CA GLY A 665 -10.80 -10.01 60.36
C GLY A 665 -11.71 -9.20 59.43
N SER A 666 -12.97 -9.60 59.29
CA SER A 666 -14.12 -8.68 59.34
C SER A 666 -15.43 -9.49 59.35
N CYS A 667 -16.23 -9.29 60.39
CA CYS A 667 -17.57 -9.87 60.51
C CYS A 667 -18.59 -9.03 59.72
N GLY A 668 -19.50 -9.69 59.00
CA GLY A 668 -20.69 -9.10 58.37
C GLY A 668 -21.60 -10.19 57.75
N PRO A 669 -22.94 -10.00 57.70
CA PRO A 669 -23.87 -10.99 58.22
C PRO A 669 -24.32 -12.10 57.26
N ILE A 670 -24.67 -13.22 57.88
CA ILE A 670 -25.26 -14.44 57.30
C ILE A 670 -26.68 -14.17 56.78
N GLY A 671 -26.96 -14.54 55.54
CA GLY A 671 -28.27 -14.40 54.90
C GLY A 671 -28.58 -15.48 53.86
N GLN A 672 -29.05 -16.62 54.35
CA GLN A 672 -29.84 -17.71 53.74
C GLN A 672 -30.08 -17.76 52.21
N ARG A 673 -29.65 -18.88 51.62
CA ARG A 673 -30.14 -19.47 50.37
C ARG A 673 -31.62 -19.88 50.53
N ARG A 674 -32.52 -19.47 49.62
CA ARG A 674 -33.82 -20.12 49.42
C ARG A 674 -34.11 -20.41 47.94
N LYS A 675 -34.68 -21.60 47.75
CA LYS A 675 -34.99 -22.30 46.49
C LYS A 675 -36.01 -21.55 45.63
N ARG A 676 -35.87 -21.74 44.31
CA ARG A 676 -36.91 -21.54 43.29
C ARG A 676 -38.22 -22.21 43.70
N ARG A 677 -39.32 -21.46 43.65
CA ARG A 677 -40.67 -22.00 43.43
C ARG A 677 -41.48 -21.03 42.58
N THR A 678 -42.21 -21.61 41.66
CA THR A 678 -43.05 -21.00 40.63
C THR A 678 -44.37 -20.45 41.18
N ARG A 679 -44.95 -19.54 40.38
CA ARG A 679 -46.38 -19.18 40.20
C ARG A 679 -47.02 -18.07 41.06
N ARG A 680 -47.60 -17.15 40.26
CA ARG A 680 -48.93 -16.49 40.32
C ARG A 680 -49.00 -15.03 40.81
N ASN A 681 -49.46 -14.23 39.86
CA ASN A 681 -50.13 -12.92 39.96
C ASN A 681 -51.10 -12.82 41.14
N THR A 682 -51.07 -11.67 41.81
CA THR A 682 -52.28 -10.91 42.20
C THR A 682 -51.94 -9.43 42.40
N ASN A 683 -52.86 -8.60 41.92
CA ASN A 683 -52.93 -7.14 41.97
C ASN A 683 -53.04 -6.54 43.39
N ILE A 684 -52.95 -5.19 43.43
CA ILE A 684 -53.63 -4.17 44.29
C ILE A 684 -52.58 -3.11 44.70
N ASN A 685 -52.60 -1.90 44.09
CA ASN A 685 -53.24 -0.64 44.56
C ASN A 685 -52.71 -0.20 45.95
N THR A 686 -52.34 1.04 46.28
CA THR A 686 -52.67 2.40 45.83
C THR A 686 -51.85 3.39 46.69
N SER A 687 -51.58 4.61 46.17
CA SER A 687 -51.51 5.95 46.84
C SER A 687 -51.02 6.07 48.31
N THR A 688 -50.17 7.02 48.72
CA THR A 688 -50.43 8.49 48.75
C THR A 688 -49.19 9.28 49.18
N SER A 689 -49.15 10.52 48.70
CA SER A 689 -48.33 11.68 49.10
C SER A 689 -48.22 12.00 50.59
N THR A 690 -47.09 12.55 51.05
CA THR A 690 -47.10 13.76 51.91
C THR A 690 -45.78 14.55 51.84
N THR A 691 -45.96 15.86 51.76
CA THR A 691 -45.05 17.00 51.68
C THR A 691 -44.23 17.23 52.96
N ARG A 692 -42.96 17.67 52.86
CA ARG A 692 -42.37 18.61 53.83
C ARG A 692 -41.15 19.37 53.27
N THR A 693 -41.01 20.58 53.79
CA THR A 693 -40.36 21.79 53.28
C THR A 693 -38.91 22.01 53.74
N ARG A 694 -38.16 22.77 52.90
CA ARG A 694 -37.09 23.76 53.20
C ARG A 694 -35.84 23.31 54.00
N LYS A 695 -34.66 23.44 53.38
CA LYS A 695 -33.73 24.58 53.59
C LYS A 695 -32.47 24.45 52.72
N THR A 696 -32.12 25.58 52.10
CA THR A 696 -30.90 25.88 51.36
C THR A 696 -29.71 26.12 52.29
N THR A 697 -28.56 25.51 52.01
CA THR A 697 -27.24 25.95 52.51
C THR A 697 -26.20 25.82 51.40
N LYS A 698 -25.67 26.98 50.99
CA LYS A 698 -24.45 27.13 50.18
C LYS A 698 -23.25 26.67 51.00
N ILE A 699 -22.36 25.88 50.42
CA ILE A 699 -20.99 25.66 50.93
C ILE A 699 -20.04 25.90 49.77
N ASN A 700 -19.18 26.91 49.96
CA ASN A 700 -18.08 27.29 49.08
C ASN A 700 -16.97 26.23 49.14
N CYS A 701 -16.43 25.82 47.99
CA CYS A 701 -15.17 25.09 47.88
C CYS A 701 -13.99 26.08 47.79
N PRO A 702 -12.86 25.84 48.48
CA PRO A 702 -11.69 26.70 48.42
C PRO A 702 -10.77 26.37 47.23
N SER A 703 -10.17 27.42 46.67
CA SER A 703 -9.17 27.44 45.60
C SER A 703 -7.76 26.97 46.06
N PRO A 704 -6.94 26.38 45.18
CA PRO A 704 -5.57 25.94 45.49
C PRO A 704 -4.55 27.11 45.50
N PRO A 705 -3.44 26.99 46.25
CA PRO A 705 -2.42 28.05 46.37
C PRO A 705 -1.43 28.08 45.19
N PRO A 706 -0.77 29.24 44.93
CA PRO A 706 0.18 29.41 43.81
C PRO A 706 1.58 28.83 44.12
N PRO A 707 2.39 28.53 43.09
CA PRO A 707 3.72 27.97 43.26
C PRO A 707 4.73 29.02 43.74
N ARG A 708 5.56 28.64 44.71
CA ARG A 708 6.72 29.42 45.16
C ARG A 708 7.91 29.18 44.23
N THR A 709 8.54 30.28 43.84
CA THR A 709 9.91 30.39 43.32
C THR A 709 10.93 30.07 44.42
N THR A 710 11.82 29.13 44.14
CA THR A 710 13.29 29.14 44.36
C THR A 710 13.87 27.95 43.62
#